data_AF-A0AAJ5F2B3-F1
#
_entry.id   AF-A0AAJ5F2B3-F1
#
_cell.length_a   1.000
_cell.length_b   1.000
_cell.length_c   1.000
_cell.angle_alpha   90.00
_cell.angle_beta   90.00
_cell.angle_gamma   90.00
#
_symmetry.space_group_name_H-M   'P 1'
#
loop_
_entity.id
_entity.type
_entity.pdbx_description
1 polymer ?
#
loop_
_entity_poly.entity_id
_entity_poly.type
_entity_poly.pdbx_seq_one_letter_code
_entity_poly.pdbx_strand_id
1 'polypeptide(L)'
;MTEFNFPGSKFCHCPRRLALLPLTHKILFFVFALVVGIFGAWGFYRLFLRIRRGTPASEVRWNELGSRLWYAVKTSLTQERTFRRRPVISVLHAFIFYGFVYYIAVNLVDGLEGYFNFRILSTNPLGALYNILADLLSFLVLVGVIGLVIRRLFTPSKRDFRFTEKTLLHPLVMDRYILRDSLIVSAFITFHVGSRILGQGAKMVQEAREFGHYDAFQPVSSAIGGTLFGGLSDQALEGWRIFGFWGALGSVLAFFLYFPYTKHIHIFMTPINYALKRPVGTGVLPPMKGLEEAMEAEEPKLGVEKLEDLEWPRLLDAYACIQCNRCQDVCPANATGKALSPAALEINKRMELNVIAAHPSPFTLRPAPFETGGNTSQPLLEYAINEESVWACTTCGACMHVCPVQDEQMLDIIDIRRHQVMVAGEFPPQLQTAFRGMERASNPWGISRDKRMEWAEGLKVPTIDENPEPDVLYWVGCAASYDPGAQKVARSFVQLLDKAGVSYAVLGKKEACTGDSARRAGNEFLYQTLAAENVETLNSVRPKLIVATCPHCMNMIGNEYRQIGGHYRTIHHTEYLETLVAAGKLPLAQLQDDVTYHDPCYLGRHNGVYGAPRALITQMAGEVLELERSRENSFCCGAGGAQFWKEEEEGRERVSDNRFREIQARLDTAAEQVAEYERSGKVLAVGCPFCKSMMNSTPEKAKRDDIVVKDVAELMLESVQRATGEWVAPTALPEPNALEESDQPVVPNAAVPMDRTGATPAAGSPVTGVTNADVINAQPGSPVNNPDTDPEPQAAYPEDFNGTPPRKTWEAEAEAASATVPAEAAPARKAWKPKASADDVSAAPVSEAATTEAPAPTRKAWKPKGSTDEVQAAPVAEAVSEPGAVEPATARKAWKPKASADDVSAAPATETGGETIVAETAPARKAWKPKAQAAESGTSSQEQATAQAPVQPEPEPTAPASGRKKWAPKAATPSAEAAPPPGVPVGEATPAETTPAPAPTSGERPRWQPRAKAEAAPTAEPAAAAPLTEQAPVAEAGQPAAPEPGEGGRKKWVPRKKD
;
A
#
# COMPACT_ATOMS: atom_id res chain seq x y z
N MET A 1 -18.46 5.33 -91.50
CA MET A 1 -18.55 6.73 -91.99
C MET A 1 -19.39 7.54 -91.02
N THR A 2 -19.46 8.87 -91.21
CA THR A 2 -20.11 9.87 -90.32
C THR A 2 -19.62 9.83 -88.87
N GLU A 3 -18.65 10.68 -88.59
CA GLU A 3 -18.24 11.07 -87.24
C GLU A 3 -19.34 11.90 -86.56
N PHE A 4 -19.31 11.96 -85.23
CA PHE A 4 -19.95 13.05 -84.48
C PHE A 4 -18.97 13.57 -83.42
N ASN A 5 -18.53 14.81 -83.58
CA ASN A 5 -17.63 15.49 -82.64
C ASN A 5 -18.47 16.16 -81.53
N PHE A 6 -18.16 15.88 -80.26
CA PHE A 6 -18.64 16.63 -79.10
C PHE A 6 -17.47 16.97 -78.17
N PRO A 7 -17.53 18.09 -77.43
CA PRO A 7 -16.33 18.87 -77.14
C PRO A 7 -15.59 18.46 -75.86
N GLY A 8 -14.26 18.54 -75.93
CA GLY A 8 -13.39 19.01 -74.84
C GLY A 8 -13.65 18.41 -73.47
N SER A 9 -13.33 17.12 -73.29
CA SER A 9 -13.23 16.52 -71.96
C SER A 9 -12.23 17.29 -71.09
N LYS A 10 -12.73 18.10 -70.16
CA LYS A 10 -11.93 18.66 -69.06
C LYS A 10 -11.34 17.47 -68.31
N PHE A 11 -10.03 17.26 -68.42
CA PHE A 11 -9.33 16.23 -67.67
C PHE A 11 -9.62 16.42 -66.18
N CYS A 12 -10.30 15.45 -65.58
CA CYS A 12 -10.53 15.43 -64.15
C CYS A 12 -9.18 15.58 -63.44
N HIS A 13 -9.04 16.64 -62.65
CA HIS A 13 -7.89 16.77 -61.76
C HIS A 13 -7.91 15.59 -60.81
N CYS A 14 -6.98 14.65 -61.00
CA CYS A 14 -6.75 13.57 -60.06
C CYS A 14 -6.50 14.20 -58.67
N PRO A 15 -7.27 13.86 -57.63
CA PRO A 15 -7.17 14.53 -56.34
C PRO A 15 -5.74 14.47 -55.83
N ARG A 16 -5.18 15.62 -55.46
CA ARG A 16 -3.78 15.73 -55.02
C ARG A 16 -3.56 14.82 -53.81
N ARG A 17 -2.33 14.31 -53.67
CA ARG A 17 -1.91 13.32 -52.66
C ARG A 17 -1.94 13.89 -51.22
N LEU A 18 -3.12 14.19 -50.70
CA LEU A 18 -3.37 14.94 -49.46
C LEU A 18 -3.36 14.07 -48.19
N ALA A 19 -3.19 12.75 -48.27
CA ALA A 19 -3.18 11.88 -47.08
C ALA A 19 -1.77 11.62 -46.49
N LEU A 20 -0.73 11.64 -47.32
CA LEU A 20 0.51 10.90 -47.06
C LEU A 20 1.72 11.78 -46.71
N LEU A 21 2.48 11.36 -45.69
CA LEU A 21 3.81 11.92 -45.44
C LEU A 21 4.71 11.84 -46.67
N PRO A 22 5.56 12.84 -46.94
CA PRO A 22 6.61 12.75 -47.94
C PRO A 22 7.53 11.55 -47.67
N LEU A 23 8.02 10.89 -48.73
CA LEU A 23 8.81 9.66 -48.64
C LEU A 23 10.02 9.80 -47.69
N THR A 24 10.68 10.95 -47.71
CA THR A 24 11.79 11.28 -46.79
C THR A 24 11.37 11.20 -45.32
N HIS A 25 10.21 11.76 -44.95
CA HIS A 25 9.70 11.68 -43.58
C HIS A 25 9.27 10.25 -43.20
N LYS A 26 8.72 9.46 -44.13
CA LYS A 26 8.43 8.03 -43.88
C LYS A 26 9.69 7.22 -43.57
N ILE A 27 10.78 7.46 -44.31
CA ILE A 27 12.06 6.77 -44.08
C ILE A 27 12.67 7.24 -42.74
N LEU A 28 12.78 8.55 -42.53
CA LEU A 28 13.34 9.12 -41.30
C LEU A 28 12.56 8.68 -40.06
N PHE A 29 11.22 8.67 -40.11
CA PHE A 29 10.40 8.24 -38.99
C PHE A 29 10.50 6.74 -38.73
N PHE A 30 10.61 5.90 -39.77
CA PHE A 30 10.79 4.46 -39.60
C PHE A 30 12.14 4.14 -38.93
N VAL A 31 13.23 4.77 -39.39
CA VAL A 31 14.57 4.63 -38.79
C VAL A 31 14.56 5.12 -37.35
N PHE A 32 13.95 6.28 -37.08
CA PHE A 32 13.81 6.83 -35.73
C PHE A 32 13.03 5.88 -34.82
N ALA A 33 11.84 5.41 -35.25
CA ALA A 33 11.00 4.49 -34.49
C ALA A 33 11.67 3.14 -34.23
N LEU A 34 12.44 2.61 -35.19
CA LEU A 34 13.21 1.37 -35.01
C LEU A 34 14.31 1.54 -33.95
N VAL A 35 15.15 2.57 -34.08
CA VAL A 35 16.25 2.84 -33.14
C VAL A 35 15.71 3.09 -31.73
N VAL A 36 14.71 3.96 -31.61
CA VAL A 36 14.10 4.35 -30.34
C VAL A 36 13.29 3.20 -29.73
N GLY A 37 12.60 2.40 -30.55
CA GLY A 37 11.92 1.19 -30.12
C GLY A 37 12.88 0.15 -29.52
N ILE A 38 14.06 -0.07 -30.12
CA ILE A 38 15.09 -0.98 -29.61
C ILE A 38 15.63 -0.49 -28.26
N PHE A 39 16.04 0.77 -28.14
CA PHE A 39 16.58 1.32 -26.88
C PHE A 39 15.51 1.40 -25.77
N GLY A 40 14.25 1.69 -26.12
CA GLY A 40 13.14 1.70 -25.16
C GLY A 40 12.79 0.29 -24.68
N ALA A 41 12.67 -0.67 -25.59
CA ALA A 41 12.46 -2.08 -25.24
C ALA A 41 13.60 -2.64 -24.37
N TRP A 42 14.84 -2.22 -24.63
CA TRP A 42 15.98 -2.50 -23.76
C TRP A 42 15.82 -1.89 -22.35
N GLY A 43 15.35 -0.64 -22.24
CA GLY A 43 15.04 -0.01 -20.96
C GLY A 43 13.92 -0.72 -20.18
N PHE A 44 12.86 -1.16 -20.85
CA PHE A 44 11.79 -1.97 -20.25
C PHE A 44 12.27 -3.38 -19.85
N TYR A 45 13.13 -4.01 -20.66
CA TYR A 45 13.78 -5.28 -20.28
C TYR A 45 14.66 -5.10 -19.04
N ARG A 46 15.48 -4.04 -18.97
CA ARG A 46 16.27 -3.71 -17.78
C ARG A 46 15.40 -3.39 -16.55
N LEU A 47 14.22 -2.78 -16.73
CA LEU A 47 13.23 -2.63 -15.65
C LEU A 47 12.75 -4.00 -15.13
N PHE A 48 12.40 -4.94 -16.02
CA PHE A 48 12.10 -6.32 -15.63
C PHE A 48 13.28 -7.00 -14.92
N LEU A 49 14.52 -6.80 -15.40
CA LEU A 49 15.74 -7.32 -14.75
C LEU A 49 15.94 -6.76 -13.32
N ARG A 50 15.43 -5.56 -13.01
CA ARG A 50 15.46 -4.97 -11.66
C ARG A 50 14.36 -5.55 -10.77
N ILE A 51 13.12 -5.61 -11.26
CA ILE A 51 11.98 -6.11 -10.47
C ILE A 51 12.18 -7.58 -10.08
N ARG A 52 12.71 -8.42 -10.98
CA ARG A 52 12.99 -9.83 -10.71
C ARG A 52 14.13 -10.10 -9.71
N ARG A 53 14.82 -9.08 -9.20
CA ARG A 53 15.95 -9.27 -8.26
C ARG A 53 15.52 -9.59 -6.84
N GLY A 54 14.31 -9.19 -6.47
CA GLY A 54 13.71 -9.48 -5.17
C GLY A 54 13.38 -10.96 -5.01
N THR A 55 13.22 -11.39 -3.76
CA THR A 55 12.99 -12.80 -3.40
C THR A 55 11.67 -13.37 -3.96
N PRO A 56 11.56 -14.72 -4.10
CA PRO A 56 10.36 -15.34 -4.63
C PRO A 56 9.18 -15.18 -3.65
N ALA A 57 8.18 -14.38 -4.05
CA ALA A 57 7.02 -14.02 -3.23
C ALA A 57 6.43 -15.20 -2.43
N SER A 58 6.19 -14.99 -1.14
CA SER A 58 5.61 -15.96 -0.19
C SER A 58 4.25 -16.47 -0.66
N GLU A 59 3.45 -15.59 -1.25
CA GLU A 59 2.09 -15.85 -1.71
C GLU A 59 1.99 -15.99 -3.23
N VAL A 60 1.06 -16.83 -3.69
CA VAL A 60 0.83 -17.06 -5.13
C VAL A 60 0.22 -15.81 -5.78
N ARG A 61 0.99 -15.17 -6.68
CA ARG A 61 0.54 -14.00 -7.47
C ARG A 61 0.03 -14.35 -8.89
N TRP A 62 0.24 -15.59 -9.34
CA TRP A 62 0.01 -16.02 -10.75
C TRP A 62 -1.18 -16.98 -10.96
N ASN A 63 -1.88 -17.41 -9.91
CA ASN A 63 -3.11 -18.22 -10.02
C ASN A 63 -4.24 -17.41 -10.68
N GLU A 64 -5.22 -18.09 -11.29
CA GLU A 64 -6.46 -17.45 -11.78
C GLU A 64 -6.25 -16.23 -12.71
N LEU A 65 -5.25 -16.29 -13.58
CA LEU A 65 -4.83 -15.16 -14.43
C LEU A 65 -5.99 -14.45 -15.16
N GLY A 66 -7.04 -15.19 -15.57
CA GLY A 66 -8.24 -14.61 -16.19
C GLY A 66 -9.05 -13.68 -15.26
N SER A 67 -9.30 -14.09 -14.00
CA SER A 67 -10.03 -13.26 -13.03
C SER A 67 -9.20 -12.04 -12.62
N ARG A 68 -7.88 -12.23 -12.47
CA ARG A 68 -6.89 -11.18 -12.20
C ARG A 68 -6.79 -10.13 -13.31
N LEU A 69 -6.71 -10.56 -14.57
CA LEU A 69 -6.68 -9.65 -15.72
C LEU A 69 -8.00 -8.89 -15.88
N TRP A 70 -9.14 -9.56 -15.67
CA TRP A 70 -10.45 -8.88 -15.65
C TRP A 70 -10.55 -7.86 -14.51
N TYR A 71 -10.10 -8.22 -13.30
CA TYR A 71 -10.02 -7.30 -12.17
C TYR A 71 -9.12 -6.09 -12.46
N ALA A 72 -7.96 -6.30 -13.10
CA ALA A 72 -7.07 -5.22 -13.53
C ALA A 72 -7.74 -4.29 -14.54
N VAL A 73 -8.32 -4.83 -15.61
CA VAL A 73 -9.06 -4.06 -16.63
C VAL A 73 -10.22 -3.28 -16.00
N LYS A 74 -11.06 -3.93 -15.17
CA LYS A 74 -12.17 -3.28 -14.48
C LYS A 74 -11.67 -2.16 -13.54
N THR A 75 -10.65 -2.41 -12.73
CA THR A 75 -10.13 -1.42 -11.77
C THR A 75 -9.49 -0.23 -12.48
N SER A 76 -8.71 -0.46 -13.55
CA SER A 76 -8.13 0.61 -14.37
C SER A 76 -9.21 1.42 -15.08
N LEU A 77 -10.18 0.79 -15.75
CA LEU A 77 -11.20 1.52 -16.54
C LEU A 77 -12.22 2.27 -15.66
N THR A 78 -12.59 1.74 -14.50
CA THR A 78 -13.50 2.44 -13.57
C THR A 78 -12.80 3.55 -12.79
N GLN A 79 -11.47 3.48 -12.61
CA GLN A 79 -10.70 4.38 -11.74
C GLN A 79 -11.27 4.53 -10.31
N GLU A 80 -12.05 3.56 -9.82
CA GLU A 80 -12.84 3.66 -8.58
C GLU A 80 -11.98 4.13 -7.38
N ARG A 81 -10.81 3.51 -7.17
CA ARG A 81 -9.86 3.90 -6.11
C ARG A 81 -9.27 5.30 -6.29
N THR A 82 -9.14 5.78 -7.52
CA THR A 82 -8.69 7.15 -7.79
C THR A 82 -9.71 8.13 -7.25
N PHE A 83 -11.02 7.94 -7.46
CA PHE A 83 -12.03 8.90 -7.02
C PHE A 83 -12.21 8.97 -5.49
N ARG A 84 -12.04 7.87 -4.74
CA ARG A 84 -12.32 7.69 -3.29
C ARG A 84 -11.95 8.81 -2.28
N ARG A 85 -11.02 9.72 -2.58
CA ARG A 85 -10.55 10.74 -1.60
C ARG A 85 -10.31 12.15 -2.15
N ARG A 86 -10.25 12.34 -3.46
CA ARG A 86 -9.87 13.63 -4.08
C ARG A 86 -10.62 13.85 -5.40
N PRO A 87 -11.96 14.00 -5.39
CA PRO A 87 -12.80 13.88 -6.58
C PRO A 87 -12.43 14.86 -7.70
N VAL A 88 -12.33 16.16 -7.43
CA VAL A 88 -11.98 17.20 -8.44
C VAL A 88 -10.63 16.91 -9.12
N ILE A 89 -9.63 16.50 -8.34
CA ILE A 89 -8.30 16.12 -8.83
C ILE A 89 -8.38 14.83 -9.67
N SER A 90 -9.30 13.93 -9.34
CA SER A 90 -9.53 12.67 -10.03
C SER A 90 -10.27 12.86 -11.35
N VAL A 91 -11.14 13.87 -11.48
CA VAL A 91 -11.72 14.29 -12.77
C VAL A 91 -10.63 14.79 -13.72
N LEU A 92 -9.74 15.68 -13.26
CA LEU A 92 -8.63 16.17 -14.08
C LEU A 92 -7.67 15.04 -14.49
N HIS A 93 -7.44 14.06 -13.60
CA HIS A 93 -6.70 12.83 -13.94
C HIS A 93 -7.46 11.96 -14.94
N ALA A 94 -8.78 11.81 -14.80
CA ALA A 94 -9.60 10.97 -15.65
C ALA A 94 -9.68 11.47 -17.09
N PHE A 95 -9.70 12.80 -17.30
CA PHE A 95 -9.55 13.38 -18.64
C PHE A 95 -8.25 12.94 -19.32
N ILE A 96 -7.13 12.94 -18.58
CA ILE A 96 -5.85 12.43 -19.07
C ILE A 96 -5.94 10.92 -19.32
N PHE A 97 -6.41 10.13 -18.34
CA PHE A 97 -6.46 8.67 -18.44
C PHE A 97 -7.32 8.18 -19.62
N TYR A 98 -8.58 8.62 -19.73
CA TYR A 98 -9.47 8.17 -20.81
C TYR A 98 -8.99 8.64 -22.18
N GLY A 99 -8.41 9.84 -22.27
CA GLY A 99 -7.72 10.29 -23.47
C GLY A 99 -6.54 9.40 -23.82
N PHE A 100 -5.63 9.10 -22.89
CA PHE A 100 -4.47 8.24 -23.14
C PHE A 100 -4.84 6.79 -23.50
N VAL A 101 -5.91 6.23 -22.91
CA VAL A 101 -6.47 4.93 -23.33
C VAL A 101 -7.01 5.00 -24.75
N TYR A 102 -7.79 6.04 -25.08
CA TYR A 102 -8.31 6.23 -26.43
C TYR A 102 -7.22 6.51 -27.47
N TYR A 103 -6.13 7.17 -27.06
CA TYR A 103 -4.96 7.46 -27.88
C TYR A 103 -4.20 6.21 -28.34
N ILE A 104 -4.47 5.02 -27.79
CA ILE A 104 -4.01 3.76 -28.40
C ILE A 104 -4.60 3.62 -29.81
N ALA A 105 -5.88 3.96 -30.00
CA ALA A 105 -6.52 3.99 -31.31
C ALA A 105 -6.11 5.21 -32.13
N VAL A 106 -5.99 6.40 -31.52
CA VAL A 106 -5.60 7.63 -32.25
C VAL A 106 -4.19 7.51 -32.84
N ASN A 107 -3.20 7.08 -32.04
CA ASN A 107 -1.83 6.91 -32.51
C ASN A 107 -1.70 5.81 -33.59
N LEU A 108 -2.51 4.74 -33.50
CA LEU A 108 -2.58 3.71 -34.54
C LEU A 108 -3.12 4.28 -35.86
N VAL A 109 -4.22 5.02 -35.81
CA VAL A 109 -4.82 5.67 -37.00
C VAL A 109 -3.86 6.69 -37.60
N ASP A 110 -3.17 7.49 -36.80
CA ASP A 110 -2.21 8.47 -37.28
C ASP A 110 -1.01 7.82 -37.98
N GLY A 111 -0.51 6.70 -37.43
CA GLY A 111 0.49 5.88 -38.09
C GLY A 111 0.00 5.35 -39.44
N LEU A 112 -1.28 4.95 -39.53
CA LEU A 112 -1.90 4.48 -40.77
C LEU A 112 -2.10 5.60 -41.79
N GLU A 113 -2.61 6.79 -41.42
CA GLU A 113 -2.73 7.95 -42.32
C GLU A 113 -1.35 8.41 -42.82
N GLY A 114 -0.35 8.46 -41.93
CA GLY A 114 1.00 8.89 -42.31
C GLY A 114 1.69 7.97 -43.32
N TYR A 115 1.51 6.65 -43.21
CA TYR A 115 2.18 5.66 -44.06
C TYR A 115 1.37 5.17 -45.27
N PHE A 116 0.04 5.10 -45.17
CA PHE A 116 -0.85 4.54 -46.19
C PHE A 116 -1.92 5.57 -46.61
N ASN A 117 -2.52 5.42 -47.79
CA ASN A 117 -3.59 6.32 -48.23
C ASN A 117 -4.93 5.98 -47.53
N PHE A 118 -4.91 6.09 -46.21
CA PHE A 118 -5.99 5.85 -45.27
C PHE A 118 -6.44 7.19 -44.68
N ARG A 119 -7.73 7.39 -44.49
CA ARG A 119 -8.29 8.48 -43.67
C ARG A 119 -9.56 7.98 -42.99
N ILE A 120 -9.85 8.43 -41.76
CA ILE A 120 -11.16 8.23 -41.14
C ILE A 120 -12.02 9.48 -41.35
N LEU A 121 -13.02 9.34 -42.23
CA LEU A 121 -13.99 10.40 -42.52
C LEU A 121 -15.28 10.17 -41.72
N SER A 122 -15.91 11.27 -41.29
CA SER A 122 -17.17 11.27 -40.52
C SER A 122 -18.43 10.98 -41.37
N THR A 123 -18.25 10.44 -42.58
CA THR A 123 -19.32 10.06 -43.52
C THR A 123 -20.10 8.81 -43.11
N ASN A 124 -19.65 8.11 -42.07
CA ASN A 124 -20.30 6.92 -41.50
C ASN A 124 -20.29 7.00 -39.96
N PRO A 125 -21.23 6.34 -39.25
CA PRO A 125 -21.36 6.50 -37.80
C PRO A 125 -20.12 6.11 -36.99
N LEU A 126 -19.34 5.12 -37.43
CA LEU A 126 -18.12 4.70 -36.74
C LEU A 126 -16.98 5.72 -36.92
N GLY A 127 -16.84 6.28 -38.12
CA GLY A 127 -15.87 7.35 -38.39
C GLY A 127 -16.23 8.64 -37.66
N ALA A 128 -17.51 9.01 -37.65
CA ALA A 128 -18.04 10.16 -36.91
C ALA A 128 -17.83 10.01 -35.39
N LEU A 129 -18.15 8.83 -34.82
CA LEU A 129 -17.91 8.51 -33.42
C LEU A 129 -16.40 8.49 -33.09
N TYR A 130 -15.55 7.98 -33.98
CA TYR A 130 -14.11 8.02 -33.79
C TYR A 130 -13.58 9.46 -33.74
N ASN A 131 -13.98 10.28 -34.71
CA ASN A 131 -13.49 11.65 -34.85
C ASN A 131 -13.93 12.55 -33.68
N ILE A 132 -15.20 12.45 -33.23
CA ILE A 132 -15.68 13.26 -32.10
C ILE A 132 -15.05 12.83 -30.76
N LEU A 133 -14.81 11.54 -30.56
CA LEU A 133 -14.07 11.06 -29.38
C LEU A 133 -12.60 11.48 -29.45
N ALA A 134 -11.95 11.39 -30.61
CA ALA A 134 -10.57 11.85 -30.78
C ALA A 134 -10.43 13.35 -30.47
N ASP A 135 -11.27 14.19 -31.07
CA ASP A 135 -11.21 15.65 -30.94
C ASP A 135 -11.52 16.12 -29.50
N LEU A 136 -12.62 15.65 -28.92
CA LEU A 136 -13.03 16.03 -27.56
C LEU A 136 -12.08 15.48 -26.48
N LEU A 137 -11.60 14.24 -26.61
CA LEU A 137 -10.65 13.69 -25.63
C LEU A 137 -9.27 14.37 -25.75
N SER A 138 -8.82 14.73 -26.96
CA SER A 138 -7.60 15.53 -27.14
C SER A 138 -7.69 16.86 -26.37
N PHE A 139 -8.82 17.57 -26.51
CA PHE A 139 -9.08 18.79 -25.77
C PHE A 139 -9.12 18.58 -24.24
N LEU A 140 -9.84 17.56 -23.78
CA LEU A 140 -9.95 17.25 -22.35
C LEU A 140 -8.60 16.85 -21.73
N VAL A 141 -7.72 16.15 -22.44
CA VAL A 141 -6.35 15.87 -21.95
C VAL A 141 -5.57 17.16 -21.72
N LEU A 142 -5.69 18.17 -22.60
CA LEU A 142 -5.08 19.49 -22.37
C LEU A 142 -5.68 20.18 -21.15
N VAL A 143 -7.00 20.20 -20.99
CA VAL A 143 -7.67 20.75 -19.80
C VAL A 143 -7.19 20.04 -18.52
N GLY A 144 -7.08 18.71 -18.55
CA GLY A 144 -6.59 17.89 -17.44
C GLY A 144 -5.14 18.20 -17.06
N VAL A 145 -4.21 18.20 -18.02
CA VAL A 145 -2.79 18.45 -17.72
C VAL A 145 -2.55 19.91 -17.32
N ILE A 146 -3.20 20.88 -17.98
CA ILE A 146 -3.10 22.30 -17.62
C ILE A 146 -3.67 22.52 -16.22
N GLY A 147 -4.82 21.93 -15.89
CA GLY A 147 -5.40 21.99 -14.54
C GLY A 147 -4.47 21.40 -13.47
N LEU A 148 -3.84 20.24 -13.74
CA LEU A 148 -2.87 19.64 -12.81
C LEU A 148 -1.55 20.43 -12.70
N VAL A 149 -1.08 21.08 -13.77
CA VAL A 149 0.07 21.99 -13.75
C VAL A 149 -0.25 23.26 -12.96
N ILE A 150 -1.41 23.88 -13.18
CA ILE A 150 -1.86 25.06 -12.42
C ILE A 150 -1.98 24.72 -10.93
N ARG A 151 -2.56 23.55 -10.62
CA ARG A 151 -2.59 23.01 -9.26
C ARG A 151 -1.18 22.87 -8.67
N ARG A 152 -0.25 22.24 -9.40
CA ARG A 152 1.14 22.00 -8.97
C ARG A 152 1.97 23.28 -8.78
N LEU A 153 1.74 24.31 -9.60
CA LEU A 153 2.61 25.50 -9.68
C LEU A 153 2.02 26.76 -9.03
N PHE A 154 0.71 26.87 -8.83
CA PHE A 154 0.07 28.08 -8.31
C PHE A 154 -0.79 27.85 -7.06
N THR A 155 -1.62 26.79 -7.01
CA THR A 155 -2.58 26.61 -5.89
C THR A 155 -1.92 26.25 -4.54
N PRO A 156 -2.59 26.49 -3.40
CA PRO A 156 -2.15 26.00 -2.08
C PRO A 156 -1.96 24.47 -2.01
N SER A 157 -2.61 23.69 -2.88
CA SER A 157 -2.46 22.22 -2.98
C SER A 157 -1.05 21.78 -3.43
N LYS A 158 -0.13 22.72 -3.73
CA LYS A 158 1.33 22.49 -3.58
C LYS A 158 1.72 21.71 -2.32
N ARG A 159 0.96 21.90 -1.23
CA ARG A 159 1.11 21.22 0.06
C ARG A 159 1.13 19.68 -0.05
N ASP A 160 0.49 19.08 -1.06
CA ASP A 160 0.34 17.63 -1.26
C ASP A 160 1.64 16.80 -1.33
N PHE A 161 2.80 17.45 -1.41
CA PHE A 161 4.12 16.83 -1.53
C PHE A 161 5.06 17.27 -0.41
N ARG A 162 4.51 17.48 0.80
CA ARG A 162 5.28 17.74 2.01
C ARG A 162 5.55 16.45 2.76
N PHE A 163 6.74 16.39 3.35
CA PHE A 163 7.17 15.35 4.28
C PHE A 163 7.50 16.02 5.62
N THR A 164 7.58 15.27 6.70
CA THR A 164 8.06 15.84 7.98
C THR A 164 9.56 16.08 7.88
N GLU A 165 10.10 16.97 8.70
CA GLU A 165 11.55 17.21 8.76
C GLU A 165 12.33 15.99 9.28
N LYS A 166 11.64 15.07 9.97
CA LYS A 166 12.15 13.77 10.42
C LYS A 166 12.06 12.66 9.37
N THR A 167 11.26 12.84 8.31
CA THR A 167 11.07 11.82 7.27
C THR A 167 12.35 11.67 6.45
N LEU A 168 12.92 10.46 6.44
CA LEU A 168 14.08 10.16 5.58
C LEU A 168 13.70 10.30 4.09
N LEU A 169 14.46 11.12 3.36
CA LEU A 169 14.29 11.34 1.93
C LEU A 169 15.60 11.05 1.19
N HIS A 170 15.52 10.23 0.16
CA HIS A 170 16.64 9.96 -0.74
C HIS A 170 17.12 11.27 -1.39
N PRO A 171 18.43 11.54 -1.56
CA PRO A 171 18.97 12.84 -1.99
C PRO A 171 18.29 13.47 -3.22
N LEU A 172 18.03 12.69 -4.28
CA LEU A 172 17.29 13.17 -5.46
C LEU A 172 15.91 13.79 -5.14
N VAL A 173 15.21 13.33 -4.10
CA VAL A 173 13.93 13.88 -3.66
C VAL A 173 14.12 15.29 -3.07
N MET A 174 15.18 15.47 -2.27
CA MET A 174 15.60 16.77 -1.72
C MET A 174 16.01 17.74 -2.84
N ASP A 175 16.73 17.24 -3.85
CA ASP A 175 17.08 17.94 -5.11
C ASP A 175 15.87 18.19 -6.04
N ARG A 176 14.64 18.11 -5.51
CA ARG A 176 13.37 18.42 -6.19
C ARG A 176 13.10 17.54 -7.43
N TYR A 177 13.67 16.34 -7.52
CA TYR A 177 13.46 15.42 -8.66
C TYR A 177 11.97 15.23 -8.97
N ILE A 178 11.12 15.06 -7.95
CA ILE A 178 9.65 14.91 -8.11
C ILE A 178 9.05 16.09 -8.91
N LEU A 179 9.51 17.31 -8.66
CA LEU A 179 9.04 18.50 -9.40
C LEU A 179 9.59 18.49 -10.84
N ARG A 180 10.88 18.17 -11.02
CA ARG A 180 11.52 18.09 -12.34
C ARG A 180 10.85 17.05 -13.25
N ASP A 181 10.69 15.82 -12.76
CA ASP A 181 9.99 14.72 -13.46
C ASP A 181 8.53 15.11 -13.74
N SER A 182 7.83 15.74 -12.78
CA SER A 182 6.48 16.27 -13.00
C SER A 182 6.39 17.32 -14.11
N LEU A 183 7.40 18.18 -14.26
CA LEU A 183 7.43 19.20 -15.31
C LEU A 183 7.79 18.60 -16.67
N ILE A 184 8.76 17.67 -16.75
CA ILE A 184 9.11 16.96 -17.99
C ILE A 184 7.90 16.16 -18.50
N VAL A 185 7.23 15.41 -17.61
CA VAL A 185 5.97 14.72 -17.88
C VAL A 185 4.90 15.67 -18.44
N SER A 186 4.68 16.82 -17.78
CA SER A 186 3.58 17.72 -18.17
C SER A 186 3.88 18.44 -19.48
N ALA A 187 5.14 18.80 -19.72
CA ALA A 187 5.61 19.34 -20.99
C ALA A 187 5.48 18.31 -22.13
N PHE A 188 5.82 17.04 -21.88
CA PHE A 188 5.61 15.96 -22.85
C PHE A 188 4.13 15.81 -23.23
N ILE A 189 3.22 15.65 -22.26
CA ILE A 189 1.78 15.51 -22.55
C ILE A 189 1.27 16.71 -23.34
N THR A 190 1.61 17.93 -22.90
CA THR A 190 1.16 19.18 -23.55
C THR A 190 1.73 19.31 -24.96
N PHE A 191 2.99 18.93 -25.20
CA PHE A 191 3.61 18.95 -26.52
C PHE A 191 3.04 17.87 -27.45
N HIS A 192 2.88 16.63 -26.96
CA HIS A 192 2.31 15.51 -27.70
C HIS A 192 0.89 15.83 -28.20
N VAL A 193 0.00 16.19 -27.27
CA VAL A 193 -1.41 16.46 -27.54
C VAL A 193 -1.60 17.81 -28.25
N GLY A 194 -0.84 18.83 -27.88
CA GLY A 194 -0.87 20.14 -28.55
C GLY A 194 -0.43 20.04 -30.01
N SER A 195 0.67 19.34 -30.30
CA SER A 195 1.12 19.09 -31.69
C SER A 195 0.09 18.30 -32.48
N ARG A 196 -0.53 17.29 -31.85
CA ARG A 196 -1.62 16.50 -32.45
C ARG A 196 -2.79 17.38 -32.89
N ILE A 197 -3.29 18.24 -31.99
CA ILE A 197 -4.40 19.16 -32.27
C ILE A 197 -4.03 20.21 -33.34
N LEU A 198 -2.81 20.76 -33.30
CA LEU A 198 -2.35 21.71 -34.32
C LEU A 198 -2.24 21.06 -35.71
N GLY A 199 -1.74 19.82 -35.79
CA GLY A 199 -1.72 19.04 -37.02
C GLY A 199 -3.12 18.73 -37.56
N GLN A 200 -4.08 18.42 -36.67
CA GLN A 200 -5.47 18.22 -37.05
C GLN A 200 -6.14 19.52 -37.51
N GLY A 201 -5.91 20.65 -36.84
CA GLY A 201 -6.42 21.95 -37.30
C GLY A 201 -5.95 22.31 -38.72
N ALA A 202 -4.69 21.99 -39.05
CA ALA A 202 -4.17 22.16 -40.41
C ALA A 202 -4.82 21.19 -41.42
N LYS A 203 -5.09 19.93 -41.04
CA LYS A 203 -5.87 18.97 -41.85
C LYS A 203 -7.31 19.45 -42.08
N MET A 204 -7.98 19.96 -41.04
CA MET A 204 -9.35 20.48 -41.14
C MET A 204 -9.48 21.64 -42.13
N VAL A 205 -8.47 22.52 -42.25
CA VAL A 205 -8.47 23.57 -43.30
C VAL A 205 -8.30 22.99 -44.70
N GLN A 206 -7.45 21.98 -44.89
CA GLN A 206 -7.30 21.30 -46.19
C GLN A 206 -8.58 20.54 -46.57
N GLU A 207 -9.19 19.82 -45.64
CA GLU A 207 -10.43 19.07 -45.89
C GLU A 207 -11.64 20.02 -46.07
N ALA A 208 -11.70 21.16 -45.38
CA ALA A 208 -12.69 22.20 -45.67
C ALA A 208 -12.52 22.85 -47.06
N ARG A 209 -11.28 22.91 -47.60
CA ARG A 209 -11.03 23.31 -49.00
C ARG A 209 -11.37 22.20 -50.01
N GLU A 210 -11.27 20.92 -49.61
CA GLU A 210 -11.59 19.74 -50.44
C GLU A 210 -13.11 19.50 -50.53
N PHE A 211 -13.85 19.66 -49.43
CA PHE A 211 -15.28 19.36 -49.30
C PHE A 211 -16.20 20.58 -49.15
N GLY A 212 -15.63 21.80 -49.06
CA GLY A 212 -16.38 23.06 -48.95
C GLY A 212 -16.98 23.36 -47.58
N HIS A 213 -16.75 22.51 -46.58
CA HIS A 213 -17.24 22.68 -45.20
C HIS A 213 -16.33 21.98 -44.19
N TYR A 214 -16.32 22.46 -42.94
CA TYR A 214 -15.62 21.83 -41.82
C TYR A 214 -16.38 20.59 -41.31
N ASP A 215 -15.65 19.63 -40.74
CA ASP A 215 -16.25 18.44 -40.14
C ASP A 215 -16.90 18.78 -38.78
N ALA A 216 -18.22 18.68 -38.72
CA ALA A 216 -19.02 18.90 -37.51
C ALA A 216 -18.66 17.93 -36.37
N PHE A 217 -18.06 16.78 -36.66
CA PHE A 217 -17.58 15.81 -35.67
C PHE A 217 -16.13 16.09 -35.20
N GLN A 218 -15.50 17.17 -35.65
CA GLN A 218 -14.19 17.63 -35.15
C GLN A 218 -14.25 19.13 -34.78
N PRO A 219 -15.13 19.55 -33.85
CA PRO A 219 -15.41 20.96 -33.59
C PRO A 219 -14.21 21.75 -33.04
N VAL A 220 -13.36 21.17 -32.19
CA VAL A 220 -12.20 21.85 -31.59
C VAL A 220 -11.10 22.01 -32.64
N SER A 221 -10.76 20.94 -33.36
CA SER A 221 -9.80 21.00 -34.47
C SER A 221 -10.28 21.90 -35.61
N SER A 222 -11.59 21.94 -35.90
CA SER A 222 -12.15 22.86 -36.90
C SER A 222 -12.08 24.32 -36.46
N ALA A 223 -12.38 24.63 -35.19
CA ALA A 223 -12.26 25.98 -34.65
C ALA A 223 -10.80 26.48 -34.64
N ILE A 224 -9.86 25.62 -34.24
CA ILE A 224 -8.41 25.91 -34.28
C ILE A 224 -7.92 26.02 -35.73
N GLY A 225 -8.43 25.19 -36.64
CA GLY A 225 -8.20 25.26 -38.07
C GLY A 225 -8.60 26.60 -38.67
N GLY A 226 -9.87 27.01 -38.51
CA GLY A 226 -10.37 28.28 -39.00
C GLY A 226 -9.62 29.50 -38.45
N THR A 227 -9.30 29.49 -37.15
CA THR A 227 -8.69 30.65 -36.46
C THR A 227 -7.18 30.79 -36.69
N LEU A 228 -6.40 29.70 -36.65
CA LEU A 228 -4.93 29.78 -36.76
C LEU A 228 -4.41 29.48 -38.18
N PHE A 229 -5.14 28.71 -38.97
CA PHE A 229 -4.62 28.10 -40.20
C PHE A 229 -5.40 28.46 -41.46
N GLY A 230 -6.62 29.00 -41.35
CA GLY A 230 -7.53 29.27 -42.48
C GLY A 230 -6.92 30.11 -43.61
N GLY A 231 -6.05 31.08 -43.28
CA GLY A 231 -5.36 31.96 -44.23
C GLY A 231 -4.04 31.42 -44.81
N LEU A 232 -3.57 30.23 -44.42
CA LEU A 232 -2.27 29.70 -44.84
C LEU A 232 -2.31 29.02 -46.21
N SER A 233 -1.17 28.99 -46.91
CA SER A 233 -0.99 28.22 -48.15
C SER A 233 -1.00 26.71 -47.89
N ASP A 234 -1.39 25.91 -48.88
CA ASP A 234 -1.45 24.44 -48.73
C ASP A 234 -0.10 23.83 -48.33
N GLN A 235 1.01 24.42 -48.76
CA GLN A 235 2.38 24.04 -48.37
C GLN A 235 2.67 24.31 -46.89
N ALA A 236 2.18 25.43 -46.34
CA ALA A 236 2.32 25.73 -44.92
C ALA A 236 1.41 24.82 -44.07
N LEU A 237 0.20 24.52 -44.55
CA LEU A 237 -0.69 23.52 -43.92
C LEU A 237 -0.06 22.13 -43.87
N GLU A 238 0.58 21.70 -44.97
CA GLU A 238 1.31 20.43 -45.00
C GLU A 238 2.51 20.43 -44.03
N GLY A 239 3.23 21.56 -43.91
CA GLY A 239 4.27 21.73 -42.90
C GLY A 239 3.74 21.56 -41.46
N TRP A 240 2.57 22.13 -41.15
CA TRP A 240 1.91 21.95 -39.86
C TRP A 240 1.41 20.52 -39.61
N ARG A 241 0.99 19.79 -40.65
CA ARG A 241 0.63 18.37 -40.54
C ARG A 241 1.84 17.47 -40.29
N ILE A 242 2.96 17.73 -40.98
CA ILE A 242 4.24 17.04 -40.73
C ILE A 242 4.74 17.34 -39.31
N PHE A 243 4.68 18.60 -38.86
CA PHE A 243 4.96 18.98 -37.48
C PHE A 243 4.05 18.23 -36.49
N GLY A 244 2.73 18.19 -36.75
CA GLY A 244 1.77 17.51 -35.89
C GLY A 244 2.03 16.01 -35.78
N PHE A 245 2.35 15.34 -36.89
CA PHE A 245 2.72 13.92 -36.90
C PHE A 245 3.98 13.64 -36.06
N TRP A 246 5.06 14.40 -36.28
CA TRP A 246 6.32 14.23 -35.55
C TRP A 246 6.22 14.67 -34.09
N GLY A 247 5.50 15.75 -33.80
CA GLY A 247 5.24 16.24 -32.45
C GLY A 247 4.33 15.30 -31.66
N ALA A 248 3.36 14.64 -32.31
CA ALA A 248 2.53 13.61 -31.69
C ALA A 248 3.29 12.28 -31.53
N LEU A 249 3.45 11.51 -32.61
CA LEU A 249 3.99 10.15 -32.55
C LEU A 249 5.50 10.12 -32.25
N GLY A 250 6.25 11.08 -32.78
CA GLY A 250 7.69 11.17 -32.55
C GLY A 250 8.05 11.51 -31.09
N SER A 251 7.23 12.30 -30.40
CA SER A 251 7.43 12.56 -28.97
C SER A 251 7.05 11.36 -28.09
N VAL A 252 6.00 10.61 -28.43
CA VAL A 252 5.65 9.35 -27.72
C VAL A 252 6.79 8.34 -27.82
N LEU A 253 7.37 8.19 -29.02
CA LEU A 253 8.55 7.36 -29.22
C LEU A 253 9.74 7.90 -28.42
N ALA A 254 10.08 9.19 -28.52
CA ALA A 254 11.18 9.76 -27.73
C ALA A 254 11.01 9.53 -26.21
N PHE A 255 9.77 9.67 -25.71
CA PHE A 255 9.43 9.43 -24.30
C PHE A 255 9.44 7.94 -23.92
N PHE A 256 9.39 7.02 -24.89
CA PHE A 256 9.52 5.57 -24.66
C PHE A 256 10.88 5.19 -24.05
N LEU A 257 11.94 5.97 -24.33
CA LEU A 257 13.25 5.84 -23.67
C LEU A 257 13.22 6.28 -22.19
N TYR A 258 12.31 7.19 -21.85
CA TYR A 258 12.25 7.85 -20.54
C TYR A 258 11.31 7.15 -19.57
N PHE A 259 10.24 6.48 -20.04
CA PHE A 259 9.30 5.73 -19.20
C PHE A 259 9.99 4.87 -18.11
N PRO A 260 10.99 3.99 -18.39
CA PRO A 260 11.53 3.03 -17.41
C PRO A 260 12.26 3.61 -16.19
N TYR A 261 12.37 4.94 -16.11
CA TYR A 261 13.13 5.67 -15.07
C TYR A 261 12.30 6.79 -14.40
N THR A 262 11.00 6.90 -14.67
CA THR A 262 10.15 8.05 -14.27
C THR A 262 8.95 7.63 -13.41
N LYS A 263 8.23 8.61 -12.84
CA LYS A 263 6.88 8.37 -12.30
C LYS A 263 5.86 7.94 -13.37
N HIS A 264 6.13 8.16 -14.65
CA HIS A 264 5.19 7.87 -15.73
C HIS A 264 5.13 6.38 -16.12
N ILE A 265 6.04 5.56 -15.60
CA ILE A 265 6.00 4.10 -15.74
C ILE A 265 4.73 3.45 -15.17
N HIS A 266 4.01 4.12 -14.26
CA HIS A 266 2.79 3.62 -13.62
C HIS A 266 1.69 3.28 -14.64
N ILE A 267 1.63 3.92 -15.83
CA ILE A 267 0.64 3.58 -16.86
C ILE A 267 0.75 2.10 -17.31
N PHE A 268 1.96 1.52 -17.21
CA PHE A 268 2.21 0.09 -17.44
C PHE A 268 2.17 -0.72 -16.14
N MET A 269 2.78 -0.20 -15.05
CA MET A 269 2.97 -0.96 -13.82
C MET A 269 1.70 -1.07 -12.96
N THR A 270 0.79 -0.09 -13.01
CA THR A 270 -0.47 -0.13 -12.25
C THR A 270 -1.41 -1.25 -12.70
N PRO A 271 -1.71 -1.44 -14.01
CA PRO A 271 -2.48 -2.62 -14.46
C PRO A 271 -1.81 -3.94 -14.10
N ILE A 272 -0.47 -4.02 -14.18
CA ILE A 272 0.29 -5.20 -13.78
C ILE A 272 0.15 -5.46 -12.28
N ASN A 273 0.23 -4.43 -11.43
CA ASN A 273 0.09 -4.59 -9.99
C ASN A 273 -1.34 -4.96 -9.58
N TYR A 274 -2.37 -4.45 -10.28
CA TYR A 274 -3.74 -4.92 -10.09
C TYR A 274 -3.91 -6.41 -10.43
N ALA A 275 -3.27 -6.90 -11.49
CA ALA A 275 -3.31 -8.33 -11.82
C ALA A 275 -2.57 -9.17 -10.77
N LEU A 276 -1.37 -8.73 -10.34
CA LEU A 276 -0.50 -9.43 -9.39
C LEU A 276 -0.82 -9.13 -7.91
N LYS A 277 -1.91 -8.40 -7.67
CA LYS A 277 -2.43 -8.00 -6.36
C LYS A 277 -2.58 -9.20 -5.41
N ARG A 278 -2.22 -8.99 -4.15
CA ARG A 278 -2.42 -9.96 -3.06
C ARG A 278 -3.88 -10.43 -2.92
N PRO A 279 -4.14 -11.74 -2.79
CA PRO A 279 -5.51 -12.25 -2.70
C PRO A 279 -6.16 -12.00 -1.33
N VAL A 280 -5.38 -11.97 -0.24
CA VAL A 280 -5.88 -11.86 1.14
C VAL A 280 -5.97 -10.42 1.66
N GLY A 281 -6.65 -10.24 2.79
CA GLY A 281 -6.85 -8.95 3.46
C GLY A 281 -5.58 -8.37 4.09
N THR A 282 -5.59 -7.06 4.37
CA THR A 282 -4.41 -6.31 4.85
C THR A 282 -4.01 -6.64 6.29
N GLY A 283 -4.88 -7.30 7.07
CA GLY A 283 -4.60 -7.71 8.46
C GLY A 283 -3.85 -9.04 8.58
N VAL A 284 -3.66 -9.76 7.47
CA VAL A 284 -2.87 -10.99 7.40
C VAL A 284 -1.44 -10.61 7.03
N LEU A 285 -0.44 -11.02 7.79
CA LEU A 285 0.98 -10.94 7.39
C LEU A 285 1.35 -12.16 6.53
N PRO A 286 2.19 -12.01 5.48
CA PRO A 286 2.62 -13.16 4.69
C PRO A 286 3.46 -14.14 5.52
N PRO A 287 3.37 -15.46 5.26
CA PRO A 287 4.17 -16.45 5.96
C PRO A 287 5.65 -16.27 5.64
N MET A 288 6.51 -16.36 6.65
CA MET A 288 7.96 -16.34 6.45
C MET A 288 8.42 -17.64 5.81
N LYS A 289 9.19 -17.53 4.72
CA LYS A 289 9.94 -18.64 4.12
C LYS A 289 11.34 -18.72 4.74
N GLY A 290 11.98 -19.89 4.64
CA GLY A 290 13.38 -20.04 5.05
C GLY A 290 13.58 -20.07 6.56
N LEU A 291 12.52 -20.23 7.37
CA LEU A 291 12.63 -20.08 8.83
C LEU A 291 13.34 -21.26 9.47
N GLU A 292 13.04 -22.48 9.03
CA GLU A 292 13.69 -23.72 9.46
C GLU A 292 15.12 -23.76 8.91
N GLU A 293 15.28 -23.46 7.62
CA GLU A 293 16.58 -23.42 6.94
C GLU A 293 17.53 -22.33 7.51
N ALA A 294 17.00 -21.23 8.04
CA ALA A 294 17.79 -20.20 8.71
C ALA A 294 18.17 -20.57 10.15
N MET A 295 17.42 -21.44 10.84
CA MET A 295 17.84 -21.97 12.16
C MET A 295 19.07 -22.87 12.03
N GLU A 296 19.27 -23.50 10.88
CA GLU A 296 20.43 -24.34 10.57
C GLU A 296 21.60 -23.56 9.93
N ALA A 297 21.41 -22.30 9.55
CA ALA A 297 22.41 -21.48 8.85
C ALA A 297 23.36 -20.75 9.82
N GLU A 298 24.66 -20.74 9.49
CA GLU A 298 25.67 -19.97 10.24
C GLU A 298 25.44 -18.44 10.17
N GLU A 299 24.85 -17.96 9.05
CA GLU A 299 24.41 -16.57 8.84
C GLU A 299 22.91 -16.54 8.49
N PRO A 300 22.00 -16.44 9.49
CA PRO A 300 20.55 -16.51 9.26
C PRO A 300 20.02 -15.27 8.50
N LYS A 301 19.53 -15.47 7.27
CA LYS A 301 18.91 -14.43 6.45
C LYS A 301 17.39 -14.40 6.63
N LEU A 302 16.96 -13.73 7.69
CA LEU A 302 15.55 -13.54 8.03
C LEU A 302 15.13 -12.07 7.88
N GLY A 303 13.89 -11.86 7.43
CA GLY A 303 13.38 -10.53 7.11
C GLY A 303 14.07 -9.91 5.90
N VAL A 304 14.20 -8.58 5.91
CA VAL A 304 14.77 -7.78 4.82
C VAL A 304 15.77 -6.77 5.38
N GLU A 305 17.01 -6.82 4.89
CA GLU A 305 18.02 -5.77 5.11
C GLU A 305 18.10 -4.84 3.90
N LYS A 306 18.02 -5.42 2.68
CA LYS A 306 18.41 -4.81 1.41
C LYS A 306 17.36 -4.93 0.30
N LEU A 307 17.55 -4.22 -0.81
CA LEU A 307 16.63 -4.21 -1.95
C LEU A 307 16.40 -5.59 -2.58
N GLU A 308 17.43 -6.44 -2.62
CA GLU A 308 17.32 -7.81 -3.15
C GLU A 308 16.63 -8.81 -2.21
N ASP A 309 16.52 -8.51 -0.91
CA ASP A 309 15.86 -9.39 0.06
C ASP A 309 14.33 -9.24 -0.01
N LEU A 310 13.85 -8.02 -0.29
CA LEU A 310 12.44 -7.71 -0.53
C LEU A 310 11.84 -8.67 -1.57
N GLU A 311 10.62 -9.16 -1.36
CA GLU A 311 9.94 -9.94 -2.42
C GLU A 311 9.79 -9.11 -3.70
N TRP A 312 9.86 -9.75 -4.87
CA TRP A 312 9.72 -9.04 -6.16
C TRP A 312 8.47 -8.13 -6.32
N PRO A 313 7.29 -8.40 -5.70
CA PRO A 313 6.17 -7.45 -5.73
C PRO A 313 6.48 -6.13 -5.00
N ARG A 314 7.29 -6.16 -3.94
CA ARG A 314 7.72 -4.96 -3.20
C ARG A 314 8.66 -4.07 -4.02
N LEU A 315 9.35 -4.66 -5.02
CA LEU A 315 10.11 -3.92 -6.03
C LEU A 315 9.24 -3.41 -7.19
N LEU A 316 8.15 -4.10 -7.53
CA LEU A 316 7.16 -3.63 -8.50
C LEU A 316 6.42 -2.38 -7.99
N ASP A 317 5.99 -2.39 -6.72
CA ASP A 317 5.29 -1.28 -6.06
C ASP A 317 6.03 0.06 -6.20
N ALA A 318 7.37 0.06 -6.06
CA ALA A 318 8.18 1.27 -6.19
C ALA A 318 7.99 1.95 -7.57
N TYR A 319 7.73 1.16 -8.62
CA TYR A 319 7.42 1.67 -9.96
C TYR A 319 5.91 1.91 -10.20
N ALA A 320 5.02 1.13 -9.56
CA ALA A 320 3.57 1.37 -9.61
C ALA A 320 3.16 2.66 -8.87
N CYS A 321 3.88 3.03 -7.80
CA CYS A 321 3.65 4.20 -6.97
C CYS A 321 3.60 5.51 -7.79
N ILE A 322 2.41 6.13 -7.87
CA ILE A 322 2.17 7.36 -8.64
C ILE A 322 2.80 8.61 -7.99
N GLN A 323 3.36 8.49 -6.77
CA GLN A 323 3.80 9.63 -5.94
C GLN A 323 2.60 10.54 -5.59
N CYS A 324 1.52 9.98 -5.05
CA CYS A 324 0.27 10.70 -4.79
C CYS A 324 0.06 11.12 -3.32
N ASN A 325 0.98 10.72 -2.43
CA ASN A 325 1.01 10.88 -0.97
C ASN A 325 -0.25 10.47 -0.17
N ARG A 326 -1.32 9.96 -0.79
CA ARG A 326 -2.53 9.48 -0.09
C ARG A 326 -2.25 8.51 1.06
N CYS A 327 -1.31 7.60 0.88
CA CYS A 327 -0.90 6.63 1.90
C CYS A 327 -0.15 7.26 3.09
N GLN A 328 0.40 8.47 2.93
CA GLN A 328 0.95 9.30 3.99
C GLN A 328 -0.14 10.17 4.65
N ASP A 329 -1.06 10.74 3.86
CA ASP A 329 -2.18 11.56 4.37
C ASP A 329 -2.99 10.84 5.46
N VAL A 330 -3.20 9.52 5.31
CA VAL A 330 -3.96 8.68 6.25
C VAL A 330 -3.07 7.94 7.27
N CYS A 331 -1.76 8.17 7.26
CA CYS A 331 -0.85 7.50 8.19
C CYS A 331 -0.90 8.19 9.56
N PRO A 332 -1.27 7.48 10.64
CA PRO A 332 -1.42 8.10 11.95
C PRO A 332 -0.10 8.65 12.51
N ALA A 333 1.03 8.00 12.20
CA ALA A 333 2.34 8.46 12.59
C ALA A 333 2.73 9.78 11.89
N ASN A 334 2.58 9.86 10.56
CA ASN A 334 2.77 11.13 9.83
C ASN A 334 1.82 12.22 10.37
N ALA A 335 0.54 11.89 10.56
CA ALA A 335 -0.47 12.85 11.02
C ALA A 335 -0.26 13.38 12.44
N THR A 336 0.65 12.76 13.20
CA THR A 336 1.11 13.24 14.51
C THR A 336 2.56 13.74 14.49
N GLY A 337 3.14 13.99 13.31
CA GLY A 337 4.44 14.65 13.13
C GLY A 337 5.68 13.77 13.24
N LYS A 338 5.53 12.44 13.28
CA LYS A 338 6.65 11.48 13.31
C LYS A 338 7.24 11.27 11.91
N ALA A 339 8.42 10.65 11.83
CA ALA A 339 9.17 10.41 10.60
C ALA A 339 8.40 9.60 9.53
N LEU A 340 7.57 8.63 9.93
CA LEU A 340 6.97 7.64 9.02
C LEU A 340 6.08 8.26 7.93
N SER A 341 6.63 8.35 6.71
CA SER A 341 5.84 8.49 5.49
C SER A 341 5.88 7.19 4.67
N PRO A 342 4.76 6.44 4.58
CA PRO A 342 4.64 5.31 3.66
C PRO A 342 4.82 5.70 2.18
N ALA A 343 4.59 6.96 1.83
CA ALA A 343 4.84 7.48 0.48
C ALA A 343 6.34 7.69 0.22
N ALA A 344 7.10 8.16 1.23
CA ALA A 344 8.54 8.35 1.10
C ALA A 344 9.27 7.02 0.83
N LEU A 345 8.91 5.94 1.54
CA LEU A 345 9.47 4.60 1.32
C LEU A 345 9.42 4.15 -0.16
N GLU A 346 8.24 4.20 -0.79
CA GLU A 346 8.09 3.82 -2.21
C GLU A 346 8.77 4.79 -3.19
N ILE A 347 8.84 6.07 -2.85
CA ILE A 347 9.56 7.06 -3.64
C ILE A 347 11.07 6.80 -3.57
N ASN A 348 11.61 6.64 -2.36
CA ASN A 348 13.03 6.44 -2.09
C ASN A 348 13.53 5.13 -2.70
N LYS A 349 12.81 4.00 -2.54
CA LYS A 349 13.11 2.73 -3.21
C LYS A 349 13.30 2.91 -4.71
N ARG A 350 12.38 3.61 -5.40
CA ARG A 350 12.49 3.86 -6.85
C ARG A 350 13.63 4.80 -7.21
N MET A 351 13.95 5.79 -6.38
CA MET A 351 15.10 6.65 -6.64
C MET A 351 16.39 5.82 -6.63
N GLU A 352 16.61 4.99 -5.61
CA GLU A 352 17.80 4.13 -5.52
C GLU A 352 17.82 3.07 -6.64
N LEU A 353 16.69 2.41 -6.90
CA LEU A 353 16.53 1.47 -8.02
C LEU A 353 16.78 2.09 -9.41
N ASN A 354 16.76 3.42 -9.53
CA ASN A 354 17.18 4.15 -10.72
C ASN A 354 18.65 4.60 -10.66
N VAL A 355 19.19 4.91 -9.47
CA VAL A 355 20.62 5.24 -9.25
C VAL A 355 21.50 4.03 -9.51
N ILE A 356 21.23 2.87 -8.89
CA ILE A 356 22.01 1.62 -9.11
C ILE A 356 21.89 1.09 -10.55
N ALA A 357 20.89 1.57 -11.30
CA ALA A 357 20.63 1.26 -12.70
C ALA A 357 21.21 2.29 -13.68
N ALA A 358 21.76 3.41 -13.18
CA ALA A 358 22.27 4.46 -14.04
C ALA A 358 23.53 3.99 -14.78
N HIS A 359 23.69 4.45 -16.02
CA HIS A 359 24.92 4.31 -16.80
C HIS A 359 25.42 5.69 -17.25
N PRO A 360 26.73 5.92 -17.34
CA PRO A 360 27.30 7.19 -17.80
C PRO A 360 26.89 7.59 -19.23
N SER A 361 26.35 6.65 -20.01
CA SER A 361 25.79 6.89 -21.33
C SER A 361 24.43 6.18 -21.47
N PRO A 362 23.40 6.83 -22.05
CA PRO A 362 22.11 6.18 -22.33
C PRO A 362 22.22 5.09 -23.40
N PHE A 363 23.32 5.06 -24.17
CA PHE A 363 23.57 4.07 -25.22
C PHE A 363 24.27 2.80 -24.70
N THR A 364 24.49 2.66 -23.39
CA THR A 364 25.11 1.47 -22.80
C THR A 364 24.14 0.27 -22.82
N LEU A 365 24.39 -0.67 -23.73
CA LEU A 365 23.65 -1.93 -23.88
C LEU A 365 24.13 -3.08 -22.96
N ARG A 366 25.01 -2.79 -21.99
CA ARG A 366 25.30 -3.70 -20.88
C ARG A 366 24.24 -3.47 -19.78
N PRO A 367 23.77 -4.49 -19.04
CA PRO A 367 22.96 -4.27 -17.84
C PRO A 367 23.82 -3.81 -16.64
N ALA A 368 23.16 -3.22 -15.64
CA ALA A 368 23.82 -2.82 -14.39
C ALA A 368 24.19 -4.04 -13.51
N PRO A 369 25.17 -3.90 -12.58
CA PRO A 369 25.58 -5.01 -11.72
C PRO A 369 24.39 -5.67 -10.99
N PHE A 370 23.50 -4.86 -10.42
CA PHE A 370 22.28 -5.33 -9.74
C PHE A 370 21.41 -6.21 -10.64
N GLU A 371 21.14 -5.79 -11.88
CA GLU A 371 20.34 -6.51 -12.89
C GLU A 371 20.94 -7.88 -13.28
N THR A 372 22.26 -8.02 -13.13
CA THR A 372 23.02 -9.26 -13.37
C THR A 372 23.22 -10.15 -12.13
N GLY A 373 22.58 -9.84 -11.00
CA GLY A 373 22.73 -10.61 -9.75
C GLY A 373 23.74 -10.04 -8.75
N GLY A 374 24.28 -8.85 -9.00
CA GLY A 374 25.03 -8.09 -7.98
C GLY A 374 24.12 -7.63 -6.84
N ASN A 375 24.70 -7.52 -5.65
CA ASN A 375 24.00 -7.11 -4.43
C ASN A 375 24.18 -5.61 -4.15
N THR A 376 23.31 -5.03 -3.33
CA THR A 376 23.42 -3.62 -2.89
C THR A 376 24.33 -3.50 -1.67
N SER A 377 25.03 -2.36 -1.55
CA SER A 377 25.96 -2.13 -0.44
C SER A 377 25.25 -1.66 0.82
N GLN A 378 24.39 -0.63 0.71
CA GLN A 378 23.70 -0.02 1.85
C GLN A 378 22.38 -0.75 2.18
N PRO A 379 22.04 -0.92 3.48
CA PRO A 379 20.73 -1.39 3.90
C PRO A 379 19.63 -0.35 3.61
N LEU A 380 18.37 -0.80 3.58
CA LEU A 380 17.20 0.08 3.38
C LEU A 380 17.11 1.20 4.44
N LEU A 381 17.67 0.98 5.63
CA LEU A 381 17.65 1.92 6.75
C LEU A 381 18.42 3.24 6.48
N GLU A 382 19.36 3.24 5.53
CA GLU A 382 20.18 4.43 5.22
C GLU A 382 19.53 5.41 4.24
N TYR A 383 18.61 4.96 3.39
CA TYR A 383 18.06 5.80 2.30
C TYR A 383 16.56 5.60 2.02
N ALA A 384 15.97 4.45 2.37
CA ALA A 384 14.58 4.15 2.05
C ALA A 384 13.62 4.60 3.16
N ILE A 385 13.95 4.28 4.41
CA ILE A 385 13.14 4.54 5.62
C ILE A 385 14.07 4.54 6.85
N ASN A 386 13.91 5.45 7.82
CA ASN A 386 14.74 5.42 9.04
C ASN A 386 14.13 4.56 10.16
N GLU A 387 14.92 4.23 11.18
CA GLU A 387 14.52 3.43 12.35
C GLU A 387 13.24 3.97 13.03
N GLU A 388 13.15 5.29 13.30
CA GLU A 388 11.95 5.94 13.86
C GLU A 388 10.70 5.61 13.01
N SER A 389 10.83 5.67 11.67
CA SER A 389 9.72 5.34 10.77
C SER A 389 9.34 3.86 10.81
N VAL A 390 10.31 2.95 10.97
CA VAL A 390 10.06 1.52 11.09
C VAL A 390 9.28 1.21 12.37
N TRP A 391 9.67 1.82 13.49
CA TRP A 391 9.04 1.56 14.79
C TRP A 391 7.72 2.31 15.00
N ALA A 392 7.50 3.46 14.38
CA ALA A 392 6.23 4.20 14.42
C ALA A 392 5.05 3.55 13.63
N CYS A 393 5.27 2.44 12.94
CA CYS A 393 4.21 1.77 12.18
C CYS A 393 3.21 1.02 13.09
N THR A 394 1.96 1.49 13.14
CA THR A 394 0.86 0.89 13.93
C THR A 394 0.19 -0.33 13.27
N THR A 395 0.73 -0.81 12.14
CA THR A 395 0.19 -1.86 11.25
C THR A 395 -1.30 -1.75 10.87
N CYS A 396 -1.93 -0.57 11.03
CA CYS A 396 -3.38 -0.40 10.91
C CYS A 396 -3.94 -0.45 9.47
N GLY A 397 -3.13 -0.79 8.46
CA GLY A 397 -3.54 -0.98 7.06
C GLY A 397 -4.05 0.24 6.28
N ALA A 398 -4.09 1.44 6.89
CA ALA A 398 -4.68 2.64 6.27
C ALA A 398 -3.99 3.03 4.96
N CYS A 399 -2.65 3.00 4.94
CA CYS A 399 -1.81 3.28 3.78
C CYS A 399 -2.14 2.38 2.57
N MET A 400 -2.25 1.07 2.80
CA MET A 400 -2.60 0.08 1.76
C MET A 400 -4.04 0.23 1.28
N HIS A 401 -4.98 0.51 2.19
CA HIS A 401 -6.40 0.64 1.81
C HIS A 401 -6.65 1.84 0.88
N VAL A 402 -6.02 2.98 1.16
CA VAL A 402 -6.19 4.21 0.37
C VAL A 402 -5.33 4.24 -0.91
N CYS A 403 -4.36 3.33 -1.04
CA CYS A 403 -3.43 3.34 -2.17
C CYS A 403 -4.16 3.04 -3.49
N PRO A 404 -4.18 3.98 -4.47
CA PRO A 404 -4.94 3.78 -5.70
C PRO A 404 -4.36 2.66 -6.57
N VAL A 405 -3.06 2.40 -6.45
CA VAL A 405 -2.31 1.39 -7.23
C VAL A 405 -2.05 0.09 -6.44
N GLN A 406 -2.55 0.03 -5.20
CA GLN A 406 -2.49 -1.12 -4.28
C GLN A 406 -1.12 -1.50 -3.72
N ASP A 407 -0.14 -0.60 -3.76
CA ASP A 407 1.18 -0.78 -3.14
C ASP A 407 1.05 -1.27 -1.68
N GLU A 408 1.82 -2.30 -1.33
CA GLU A 408 1.68 -3.09 -0.10
C GLU A 408 2.70 -2.67 0.98
N GLN A 409 3.23 -1.44 0.88
CA GLN A 409 4.32 -0.79 1.65
C GLN A 409 4.31 -0.90 3.20
N MET A 410 3.29 -1.50 3.80
CA MET A 410 3.27 -1.87 5.22
C MET A 410 4.03 -3.18 5.47
N LEU A 411 4.07 -4.08 4.48
CA LEU A 411 4.74 -5.38 4.56
C LEU A 411 6.25 -5.20 4.59
N ASP A 412 6.78 -4.34 3.70
CA ASP A 412 8.18 -3.89 3.69
C ASP A 412 8.69 -3.48 5.09
N ILE A 413 7.89 -2.71 5.84
CA ILE A 413 8.25 -2.27 7.20
C ILE A 413 8.29 -3.45 8.18
N ILE A 414 7.38 -4.42 8.04
CA ILE A 414 7.32 -5.61 8.90
C ILE A 414 8.46 -6.58 8.56
N ASP A 415 8.87 -6.68 7.31
CA ASP A 415 10.01 -7.51 6.92
C ASP A 415 11.36 -6.89 7.33
N ILE A 416 11.47 -5.55 7.35
CA ILE A 416 12.60 -4.85 7.99
C ILE A 416 12.60 -5.12 9.51
N ARG A 417 11.46 -5.02 10.19
CA ARG A 417 11.34 -5.40 11.62
C ARG A 417 11.74 -6.85 11.89
N ARG A 418 11.38 -7.77 10.99
CA ARG A 418 11.75 -9.20 11.10
C ARG A 418 13.26 -9.40 11.08
N HIS A 419 13.99 -8.66 10.23
CA HIS A 419 15.45 -8.67 10.21
C HIS A 419 16.03 -8.04 11.48
N GLN A 420 15.55 -6.84 11.83
CA GLN A 420 16.00 -6.07 12.99
C GLN A 420 15.87 -6.88 14.30
N VAL A 421 14.73 -7.55 14.54
CA VAL A 421 14.53 -8.34 15.76
C VAL A 421 15.29 -9.66 15.77
N MET A 422 15.30 -10.41 14.67
CA MET A 422 15.76 -11.81 14.68
C MET A 422 17.20 -12.01 14.19
N VAL A 423 17.80 -11.00 13.53
CA VAL A 423 19.17 -11.06 13.01
C VAL A 423 20.05 -9.99 13.67
N ALA A 424 19.62 -8.73 13.68
CA ALA A 424 20.42 -7.64 14.27
C ALA A 424 20.32 -7.59 15.81
N GLY A 425 19.18 -8.01 16.38
CA GLY A 425 18.87 -7.83 17.81
C GLY A 425 18.50 -6.39 18.18
N GLU A 426 18.18 -5.55 17.18
CA GLU A 426 17.92 -4.12 17.31
C GLU A 426 16.40 -3.87 17.35
N PHE A 427 15.89 -3.41 18.49
CA PHE A 427 14.48 -3.05 18.67
C PHE A 427 14.28 -2.20 19.95
N PRO A 428 13.17 -1.43 20.05
CA PRO A 428 12.83 -0.64 21.23
C PRO A 428 12.88 -1.49 22.52
N PRO A 429 13.75 -1.15 23.50
CA PRO A 429 14.04 -2.03 24.64
C PRO A 429 12.84 -2.43 25.49
N GLN A 430 11.76 -1.64 25.49
CA GLN A 430 10.51 -1.94 26.19
C GLN A 430 9.86 -3.25 25.69
N LEU A 431 9.97 -3.55 24.38
CA LEU A 431 9.44 -4.77 23.77
C LEU A 431 10.07 -6.05 24.35
N GLN A 432 11.29 -5.95 24.88
CA GLN A 432 12.00 -7.07 25.49
C GLN A 432 11.22 -7.69 26.66
N THR A 433 10.48 -6.88 27.43
CA THR A 433 9.62 -7.33 28.53
C THR A 433 8.45 -8.15 28.00
N ALA A 434 7.76 -7.65 26.97
CA ALA A 434 6.64 -8.36 26.33
C ALA A 434 7.07 -9.68 25.67
N PHE A 435 8.26 -9.71 25.03
CA PHE A 435 8.85 -10.94 24.51
C PHE A 435 9.13 -11.95 25.63
N ARG A 436 9.85 -11.56 26.69
CA ARG A 436 10.16 -12.44 27.83
C ARG A 436 8.92 -12.96 28.56
N GLY A 437 7.86 -12.15 28.65
CA GLY A 437 6.57 -12.60 29.18
C GLY A 437 5.93 -13.67 28.29
N MET A 438 5.90 -13.43 26.97
CA MET A 438 5.38 -14.38 25.99
C MET A 438 6.19 -15.69 25.95
N GLU A 439 7.53 -15.63 26.08
CA GLU A 439 8.42 -16.79 26.15
C GLU A 439 8.20 -17.64 27.41
N ARG A 440 8.04 -17.00 28.57
CA ARG A 440 8.09 -17.69 29.90
C ARG A 440 6.74 -18.02 30.50
N ALA A 441 5.72 -17.23 30.16
CA ALA A 441 4.38 -17.33 30.73
C ALA A 441 3.27 -17.39 29.68
N SER A 442 3.63 -17.54 28.39
CA SER A 442 2.71 -17.56 27.26
C SER A 442 1.83 -16.29 27.14
N ASN A 443 2.23 -15.14 27.72
CA ASN A 443 1.49 -13.88 27.62
C ASN A 443 2.39 -12.63 27.81
N PRO A 444 2.14 -11.50 27.13
CA PRO A 444 3.04 -10.34 27.14
C PRO A 444 3.05 -9.55 28.46
N TRP A 445 2.16 -9.81 29.41
CA TRP A 445 2.23 -9.26 30.77
C TRP A 445 3.22 -10.03 31.68
N GLY A 446 3.63 -11.24 31.30
CA GLY A 446 4.55 -12.08 32.09
C GLY A 446 3.93 -12.69 33.35
N ILE A 447 2.62 -12.54 33.56
CA ILE A 447 1.88 -13.06 34.71
C ILE A 447 1.66 -14.58 34.55
N SER A 448 1.71 -15.38 35.63
CA SER A 448 1.57 -16.85 35.52
C SER A 448 0.29 -17.28 34.79
N ARG A 449 0.36 -18.39 34.03
CA ARG A 449 -0.80 -19.08 33.45
C ARG A 449 -1.81 -19.53 34.51
N ASP A 450 -1.37 -19.72 35.76
CA ASP A 450 -2.27 -20.05 36.87
C ASP A 450 -3.30 -18.95 37.14
N LYS A 451 -2.88 -17.68 37.01
CA LYS A 451 -3.72 -16.50 37.25
C LYS A 451 -4.69 -16.20 36.11
N ARG A 452 -4.67 -16.96 34.99
CA ARG A 452 -5.49 -16.66 33.79
C ARG A 452 -7.01 -16.76 34.02
N MET A 453 -7.46 -17.31 35.14
CA MET A 453 -8.89 -17.39 35.48
C MET A 453 -9.33 -16.41 36.58
N GLU A 454 -8.44 -15.55 37.11
CA GLU A 454 -8.78 -14.59 38.18
C GLU A 454 -9.86 -13.59 37.71
N TRP A 455 -9.88 -13.22 36.42
CA TRP A 455 -10.93 -12.39 35.83
C TRP A 455 -12.34 -12.99 35.94
N ALA A 456 -12.47 -14.31 36.13
CA ALA A 456 -13.72 -15.05 36.22
C ALA A 456 -14.23 -15.22 37.66
N GLU A 457 -13.52 -14.72 38.67
CA GLU A 457 -13.90 -14.92 40.09
C GLU A 457 -15.31 -14.37 40.39
N GLY A 458 -16.13 -15.18 41.08
CA GLY A 458 -17.54 -14.89 41.32
C GLY A 458 -18.47 -15.10 40.11
N LEU A 459 -17.97 -15.59 38.97
CA LEU A 459 -18.78 -16.01 37.81
C LEU A 459 -18.60 -17.52 37.57
N LYS A 460 -19.64 -18.19 37.07
CA LYS A 460 -19.60 -19.63 36.76
C LYS A 460 -19.12 -19.86 35.32
N VAL A 461 -17.85 -19.63 35.05
CA VAL A 461 -17.27 -19.76 33.70
C VAL A 461 -16.78 -21.21 33.45
N PRO A 462 -17.50 -22.04 32.66
CA PRO A 462 -17.08 -23.41 32.37
C PRO A 462 -15.81 -23.45 31.52
N THR A 463 -14.88 -24.32 31.87
CA THR A 463 -13.73 -24.67 31.05
C THR A 463 -14.07 -25.78 30.05
N ILE A 464 -13.22 -25.96 29.03
CA ILE A 464 -13.37 -27.01 28.01
C ILE A 464 -13.26 -28.43 28.58
N ASP A 465 -12.74 -28.61 29.80
CA ASP A 465 -12.74 -29.90 30.51
C ASP A 465 -14.06 -30.17 31.24
N GLU A 466 -14.83 -29.12 31.58
CA GLU A 466 -16.15 -29.20 32.24
C GLU A 466 -17.31 -29.22 31.22
N ASN A 467 -17.15 -28.54 30.08
CA ASN A 467 -18.07 -28.58 28.94
C ASN A 467 -17.29 -28.92 27.66
N PRO A 468 -17.11 -30.21 27.30
CA PRO A 468 -16.25 -30.62 26.19
C PRO A 468 -16.82 -30.40 24.77
N GLU A 469 -18.13 -30.23 24.61
CA GLU A 469 -18.77 -30.02 23.30
C GLU A 469 -19.61 -28.72 23.23
N PRO A 470 -19.02 -27.55 23.57
CA PRO A 470 -19.75 -26.28 23.62
C PRO A 470 -20.22 -25.86 22.22
N ASP A 471 -21.24 -25.02 22.15
CA ASP A 471 -21.62 -24.36 20.90
C ASP A 471 -20.70 -23.17 20.58
N VAL A 472 -20.16 -22.54 21.61
CA VAL A 472 -19.19 -21.43 21.51
C VAL A 472 -17.96 -21.71 22.36
N LEU A 473 -16.77 -21.71 21.74
CA LEU A 473 -15.53 -21.51 22.47
C LEU A 473 -15.28 -20.01 22.60
N TYR A 474 -15.37 -19.47 23.82
CA TYR A 474 -14.97 -18.09 24.08
C TYR A 474 -13.44 -18.04 24.22
N TRP A 475 -12.80 -17.36 23.27
CA TRP A 475 -11.38 -17.03 23.34
C TRP A 475 -11.19 -15.73 24.13
N VAL A 476 -10.63 -15.84 25.34
CA VAL A 476 -10.50 -14.72 26.28
C VAL A 476 -9.40 -13.76 25.82
N GLY A 477 -8.26 -14.31 25.43
CA GLY A 477 -7.06 -13.57 25.07
C GLY A 477 -6.36 -12.93 26.28
N CYS A 478 -5.11 -12.50 26.08
CA CYS A 478 -4.28 -12.03 27.18
C CYS A 478 -4.81 -10.74 27.84
N ALA A 479 -5.28 -9.75 27.05
CA ALA A 479 -5.79 -8.50 27.61
C ALA A 479 -6.96 -8.77 28.56
N ALA A 480 -8.00 -9.47 28.11
CA ALA A 480 -9.18 -9.71 28.94
C ALA A 480 -8.94 -10.72 30.09
N SER A 481 -7.78 -11.40 30.10
CA SER A 481 -7.31 -12.21 31.24
C SER A 481 -6.56 -11.37 32.29
N TYR A 482 -5.76 -10.39 31.87
CA TYR A 482 -4.69 -9.80 32.70
C TYR A 482 -4.72 -8.26 32.85
N ASP A 483 -5.49 -7.52 32.04
CA ASP A 483 -5.72 -6.07 32.16
C ASP A 483 -7.09 -5.83 32.83
N PRO A 484 -7.16 -5.26 34.06
CA PRO A 484 -8.43 -5.03 34.76
C PRO A 484 -9.47 -4.21 33.98
N GLY A 485 -9.04 -3.30 33.09
CA GLY A 485 -9.93 -2.54 32.21
C GLY A 485 -10.58 -3.40 31.13
N ALA A 486 -9.88 -4.45 30.70
CA ALA A 486 -10.34 -5.44 29.72
C ALA A 486 -11.09 -6.62 30.37
N GLN A 487 -10.76 -7.00 31.61
CA GLN A 487 -11.49 -8.02 32.38
C GLN A 487 -12.99 -7.69 32.49
N LYS A 488 -13.34 -6.40 32.66
CA LYS A 488 -14.74 -5.94 32.64
C LYS A 488 -15.50 -6.32 31.36
N VAL A 489 -14.82 -6.32 30.21
CA VAL A 489 -15.40 -6.72 28.91
C VAL A 489 -15.66 -8.23 28.87
N ALA A 490 -14.72 -9.05 29.33
CA ALA A 490 -14.89 -10.51 29.41
C ALA A 490 -16.02 -10.90 30.39
N ARG A 491 -16.06 -10.28 31.57
CA ARG A 491 -17.13 -10.48 32.56
C ARG A 491 -18.49 -10.06 32.03
N SER A 492 -18.57 -8.97 31.26
CA SER A 492 -19.83 -8.51 30.67
C SER A 492 -20.31 -9.44 29.55
N PHE A 493 -19.39 -9.87 28.68
CA PHE A 493 -19.70 -10.84 27.62
C PHE A 493 -20.18 -12.19 28.20
N VAL A 494 -19.52 -12.72 29.24
CA VAL A 494 -19.96 -13.94 29.95
C VAL A 494 -21.39 -13.81 30.48
N GLN A 495 -21.72 -12.72 31.18
CA GLN A 495 -23.08 -12.53 31.73
C GLN A 495 -24.15 -12.44 30.62
N LEU A 496 -23.80 -11.94 29.43
CA LEU A 496 -24.67 -11.96 28.26
C LEU A 496 -24.81 -13.38 27.67
N LEU A 497 -23.76 -14.22 27.68
CA LEU A 497 -23.86 -15.63 27.28
C LEU A 497 -24.75 -16.43 28.23
N ASP A 498 -24.60 -16.22 29.54
CA ASP A 498 -25.42 -16.86 30.58
C ASP A 498 -26.90 -16.48 30.43
N LYS A 499 -27.20 -15.17 30.32
CA LYS A 499 -28.58 -14.67 30.12
C LYS A 499 -29.21 -15.17 28.82
N ALA A 500 -28.42 -15.31 27.75
CA ALA A 500 -28.87 -15.87 26.48
C ALA A 500 -29.01 -17.41 26.47
N GLY A 501 -28.65 -18.10 27.56
CA GLY A 501 -28.65 -19.56 27.63
C GLY A 501 -27.77 -20.20 26.56
N VAL A 502 -26.53 -19.72 26.40
CA VAL A 502 -25.57 -20.24 25.41
C VAL A 502 -24.71 -21.34 26.05
N SER A 503 -24.63 -22.52 25.42
CA SER A 503 -23.62 -23.51 25.78
C SER A 503 -22.24 -23.02 25.31
N TYR A 504 -21.45 -22.48 26.23
CA TYR A 504 -20.10 -22.02 25.95
C TYR A 504 -19.05 -22.69 26.85
N ALA A 505 -17.77 -22.53 26.49
CA ALA A 505 -16.63 -22.86 27.35
C ALA A 505 -15.44 -21.93 27.06
N VAL A 506 -14.47 -21.87 27.98
CA VAL A 506 -13.15 -21.27 27.76
C VAL A 506 -12.03 -22.31 27.79
N LEU A 507 -10.89 -22.03 27.14
CA LEU A 507 -9.71 -22.90 27.21
C LEU A 507 -8.98 -22.86 28.58
N GLY A 508 -9.25 -21.84 29.41
CA GLY A 508 -8.62 -21.67 30.72
C GLY A 508 -7.10 -21.64 30.63
N LYS A 509 -6.40 -22.42 31.48
CA LYS A 509 -4.93 -22.48 31.51
C LYS A 509 -4.31 -23.02 30.21
N LYS A 510 -5.08 -23.67 29.33
CA LYS A 510 -4.63 -24.19 28.02
C LYS A 510 -4.50 -23.10 26.96
N GLU A 511 -5.05 -21.91 27.18
CA GLU A 511 -4.97 -20.79 26.23
C GLU A 511 -3.61 -20.07 26.34
N ALA A 512 -2.86 -19.94 25.25
CA ALA A 512 -1.65 -19.10 25.19
C ALA A 512 -1.96 -17.71 24.61
N CYS A 513 -0.94 -16.88 24.37
CA CYS A 513 -1.05 -15.66 23.59
C CYS A 513 -1.23 -16.01 22.11
N THR A 514 -2.02 -15.24 21.36
CA THR A 514 -2.19 -15.50 19.92
C THR A 514 -0.95 -15.19 19.08
N GLY A 515 0.06 -14.53 19.67
CA GLY A 515 1.32 -14.16 19.02
C GLY A 515 1.25 -12.88 18.15
N ASP A 516 0.11 -12.16 18.12
CA ASP A 516 -0.08 -10.93 17.32
C ASP A 516 1.06 -9.93 17.56
N SER A 517 1.30 -9.53 18.82
CA SER A 517 2.32 -8.53 19.15
C SER A 517 3.75 -8.99 18.84
N ALA A 518 4.07 -10.29 19.02
CA ALA A 518 5.36 -10.85 18.62
C ALA A 518 5.55 -10.71 17.10
N ARG A 519 4.57 -11.17 16.30
CA ARG A 519 4.64 -11.14 14.84
C ARG A 519 4.71 -9.72 14.28
N ARG A 520 3.95 -8.78 14.84
CA ARG A 520 3.94 -7.37 14.40
C ARG A 520 5.17 -6.59 14.86
N ALA A 521 5.84 -7.01 15.92
CA ALA A 521 7.14 -6.48 16.30
C ALA A 521 8.27 -7.01 15.43
N GLY A 522 8.08 -8.14 14.74
CA GLY A 522 9.09 -8.79 13.88
C GLY A 522 9.59 -10.15 14.42
N ASN A 523 9.22 -10.53 15.65
CA ASN A 523 9.60 -11.81 16.25
C ASN A 523 8.71 -12.94 15.70
N GLU A 524 9.02 -13.40 14.49
CA GLU A 524 8.30 -14.50 13.82
C GLU A 524 8.50 -15.83 14.57
N PHE A 525 9.69 -16.12 15.10
CA PHE A 525 9.96 -17.33 15.89
C PHE A 525 8.99 -17.47 17.08
N LEU A 526 8.92 -16.45 17.94
CA LEU A 526 8.02 -16.45 19.10
C LEU A 526 6.55 -16.51 18.70
N TYR A 527 6.18 -15.89 17.57
CA TYR A 527 4.85 -16.07 16.99
C TYR A 527 4.59 -17.53 16.61
N GLN A 528 5.48 -18.18 15.87
CA GLN A 528 5.29 -19.55 15.38
C GLN A 528 5.16 -20.55 16.54
N THR A 529 6.00 -20.45 17.58
CA THR A 529 5.90 -21.30 18.78
C THR A 529 4.55 -21.16 19.49
N LEU A 530 4.10 -19.93 19.77
CA LEU A 530 2.82 -19.66 20.41
C LEU A 530 1.62 -20.09 19.54
N ALA A 531 1.71 -19.85 18.23
CA ALA A 531 0.67 -20.19 17.28
C ALA A 531 0.54 -21.71 17.11
N ALA A 532 1.64 -22.46 17.13
CA ALA A 532 1.65 -23.91 17.12
C ALA A 532 0.98 -24.51 18.37
N GLU A 533 1.33 -24.06 19.59
CA GLU A 533 0.70 -24.51 20.85
C GLU A 533 -0.83 -24.31 20.82
N ASN A 534 -1.27 -23.13 20.36
CA ASN A 534 -2.69 -22.83 20.23
C ASN A 534 -3.37 -23.66 19.14
N VAL A 535 -2.70 -23.91 18.01
CA VAL A 535 -3.27 -24.69 16.91
C VAL A 535 -3.37 -26.18 17.25
N GLU A 536 -2.40 -26.76 17.95
CA GLU A 536 -2.50 -28.12 18.48
C GLU A 536 -3.67 -28.25 19.48
N THR A 537 -3.79 -27.29 20.39
CA THR A 537 -4.88 -27.22 21.39
C THR A 537 -6.24 -27.10 20.70
N LEU A 538 -6.41 -26.16 19.76
CA LEU A 538 -7.66 -25.92 19.06
C LEU A 538 -8.03 -27.06 18.09
N ASN A 539 -7.05 -27.70 17.43
CA ASN A 539 -7.28 -28.89 16.60
C ASN A 539 -7.66 -30.13 17.42
N SER A 540 -7.25 -30.20 18.69
CA SER A 540 -7.70 -31.24 19.62
C SER A 540 -9.15 -31.01 20.06
N VAL A 541 -9.49 -29.77 20.41
CA VAL A 541 -10.82 -29.34 20.88
C VAL A 541 -11.88 -29.33 19.76
N ARG A 542 -11.50 -28.98 18.53
CA ARG A 542 -12.39 -28.90 17.34
C ARG A 542 -13.65 -28.05 17.57
N PRO A 543 -13.52 -26.77 17.99
CA PRO A 543 -14.66 -25.92 18.35
C PRO A 543 -15.58 -25.62 17.16
N LYS A 544 -16.91 -25.65 17.38
CA LYS A 544 -17.94 -25.37 16.36
C LYS A 544 -17.90 -23.91 15.88
N LEU A 545 -17.65 -23.00 16.82
CA LEU A 545 -17.50 -21.56 16.63
C LEU A 545 -16.55 -21.02 17.70
N ILE A 546 -15.61 -20.17 17.31
CA ILE A 546 -14.79 -19.38 18.24
C ILE A 546 -15.33 -17.94 18.23
N VAL A 547 -15.56 -17.37 19.42
CA VAL A 547 -15.90 -15.95 19.57
C VAL A 547 -14.79 -15.28 20.38
N ALA A 548 -14.35 -14.10 19.96
CA ALA A 548 -13.32 -13.33 20.67
C ALA A 548 -13.80 -11.90 20.95
N THR A 549 -13.54 -11.41 22.18
CA THR A 549 -13.77 -10.00 22.55
C THR A 549 -12.68 -9.05 22.05
N CYS A 550 -11.61 -9.58 21.44
CA CYS A 550 -10.52 -8.80 20.85
C CYS A 550 -10.37 -9.08 19.35
N PRO A 551 -10.48 -8.07 18.46
CA PRO A 551 -10.41 -8.28 17.02
C PRO A 551 -9.00 -8.63 16.53
N HIS A 552 -7.95 -8.38 17.34
CA HIS A 552 -6.61 -8.91 17.08
C HIS A 552 -6.63 -10.44 17.18
N CYS A 553 -7.15 -10.99 18.29
CA CYS A 553 -7.24 -12.45 18.48
C CYS A 553 -8.15 -13.10 17.42
N MET A 554 -9.29 -12.47 17.12
CA MET A 554 -10.17 -12.87 16.01
C MET A 554 -9.41 -13.00 14.68
N ASN A 555 -8.62 -11.99 14.31
CA ASN A 555 -7.83 -11.99 13.07
C ASN A 555 -6.73 -13.07 13.06
N MET A 556 -6.01 -13.25 14.17
CA MET A 556 -4.97 -14.29 14.26
C MET A 556 -5.55 -15.69 14.05
N ILE A 557 -6.57 -16.04 14.83
CA ILE A 557 -7.15 -17.38 14.84
C ILE A 557 -7.98 -17.62 13.57
N GLY A 558 -8.76 -16.62 13.15
CA GLY A 558 -9.63 -16.70 11.99
C GLY A 558 -8.89 -16.68 10.65
N ASN A 559 -7.77 -15.97 10.53
CA ASN A 559 -7.07 -15.77 9.25
C ASN A 559 -5.62 -16.27 9.22
N GLU A 560 -4.79 -15.94 10.21
CA GLU A 560 -3.34 -16.24 10.15
C GLU A 560 -3.00 -17.69 10.49
N TYR A 561 -3.72 -18.30 11.43
CA TYR A 561 -3.49 -19.70 11.83
C TYR A 561 -3.73 -20.69 10.68
N ARG A 562 -4.45 -20.28 9.62
CA ARG A 562 -4.59 -21.05 8.36
C ARG A 562 -3.25 -21.29 7.67
N GLN A 563 -2.22 -20.47 7.93
CA GLN A 563 -0.87 -20.64 7.39
C GLN A 563 -0.13 -21.84 8.02
N ILE A 564 -0.59 -22.30 9.19
CA ILE A 564 -0.01 -23.40 9.97
C ILE A 564 -1.05 -24.51 10.27
N GLY A 565 -2.06 -24.65 9.41
CA GLY A 565 -3.07 -25.73 9.50
C GLY A 565 -4.21 -25.49 10.49
N GLY A 566 -4.31 -24.33 11.14
CA GLY A 566 -5.44 -23.96 11.99
C GLY A 566 -6.61 -23.41 11.19
N HIS A 567 -7.68 -24.19 11.02
CA HIS A 567 -8.84 -23.84 10.19
C HIS A 567 -10.12 -23.67 11.02
N TYR A 568 -10.30 -22.46 11.59
CA TYR A 568 -11.38 -22.18 12.54
C TYR A 568 -12.41 -21.18 11.98
N ARG A 569 -13.68 -21.37 12.37
CA ARG A 569 -14.71 -20.34 12.23
C ARG A 569 -14.61 -19.42 13.44
N THR A 570 -14.11 -18.21 13.24
CA THR A 570 -13.93 -17.21 14.29
C THR A 570 -14.67 -15.92 13.94
N ILE A 571 -15.41 -15.35 14.90
CA ILE A 571 -16.12 -14.07 14.76
C ILE A 571 -15.85 -13.15 15.95
N HIS A 572 -16.17 -11.87 15.82
CA HIS A 572 -16.12 -10.92 16.91
C HIS A 572 -17.32 -11.07 17.84
N HIS A 573 -17.14 -10.73 19.11
CA HIS A 573 -18.22 -10.78 20.09
C HIS A 573 -19.43 -9.90 19.70
N THR A 574 -19.22 -8.74 19.07
CA THR A 574 -20.31 -7.89 18.56
C THR A 574 -21.16 -8.57 17.49
N GLU A 575 -20.55 -9.37 16.60
CA GLU A 575 -21.29 -10.14 15.60
C GLU A 575 -22.10 -11.26 16.27
N TYR A 576 -21.53 -11.92 17.28
CA TYR A 576 -22.25 -12.96 18.02
C TYR A 576 -23.42 -12.38 18.83
N LEU A 577 -23.21 -11.27 19.53
CA LEU A 577 -24.24 -10.56 20.28
C LEU A 577 -25.38 -10.06 19.38
N GLU A 578 -25.09 -9.55 18.18
CA GLU A 578 -26.11 -9.23 17.17
C GLU A 578 -26.99 -10.46 16.85
N THR A 579 -26.39 -11.63 16.64
CA THR A 579 -27.17 -12.86 16.39
C THR A 579 -28.01 -13.32 17.59
N LEU A 580 -27.61 -13.01 18.83
CA LEU A 580 -28.39 -13.32 20.02
C LEU A 580 -29.59 -12.37 20.20
N VAL A 581 -29.44 -11.09 19.86
CA VAL A 581 -30.55 -10.12 19.81
C VAL A 581 -31.54 -10.49 18.71
N ALA A 582 -31.05 -10.77 17.50
CA ALA A 582 -31.89 -11.20 16.37
C ALA A 582 -32.63 -12.53 16.64
N ALA A 583 -32.09 -13.38 17.52
CA ALA A 583 -32.75 -14.60 18.00
C ALA A 583 -33.69 -14.38 19.20
N GLY A 584 -33.91 -13.14 19.65
CA GLY A 584 -34.75 -12.80 20.80
C GLY A 584 -34.20 -13.27 22.17
N LYS A 585 -32.92 -13.67 22.23
CA LYS A 585 -32.30 -14.23 23.44
C LYS A 585 -31.78 -13.17 24.42
N LEU A 586 -31.60 -11.93 23.97
CA LEU A 586 -31.15 -10.80 24.78
C LEU A 586 -32.11 -9.63 24.56
N PRO A 587 -33.08 -9.40 25.47
CA PRO A 587 -33.98 -8.25 25.39
C PRO A 587 -33.19 -6.98 25.68
N LEU A 588 -33.36 -5.95 24.85
CA LEU A 588 -32.69 -4.66 25.00
C LEU A 588 -33.68 -3.60 25.49
N ALA A 589 -33.18 -2.70 26.34
CA ALA A 589 -33.87 -1.47 26.74
C ALA A 589 -33.05 -0.26 26.33
N GLN A 590 -33.72 0.85 26.02
CA GLN A 590 -33.06 2.10 25.63
C GLN A 590 -32.27 2.70 26.80
N LEU A 591 -30.99 2.92 26.52
CA LEU A 591 -30.07 3.73 27.29
C LEU A 591 -30.43 5.21 27.05
N GLN A 592 -30.13 6.07 28.03
CA GLN A 592 -30.34 7.53 27.93
C GLN A 592 -28.94 8.17 27.83
N ASP A 593 -28.13 7.62 26.94
CA ASP A 593 -26.69 7.75 26.91
C ASP A 593 -26.29 7.99 25.45
N ASP A 594 -25.59 9.09 25.16
CA ASP A 594 -25.25 9.50 23.80
C ASP A 594 -23.94 8.84 23.33
N VAL A 595 -24.04 7.93 22.36
CA VAL A 595 -22.96 7.01 22.00
C VAL A 595 -22.29 7.38 20.67
N THR A 596 -21.01 7.76 20.73
CA THR A 596 -20.10 7.74 19.56
C THR A 596 -19.29 6.44 19.52
N TYR A 597 -18.85 6.00 18.33
CA TYR A 597 -18.16 4.73 18.14
C TYR A 597 -16.78 4.89 17.49
N HIS A 598 -15.74 4.30 18.10
CA HIS A 598 -14.43 4.14 17.47
C HIS A 598 -14.28 2.77 16.80
N ASP A 599 -14.33 2.74 15.46
CA ASP A 599 -14.04 1.55 14.65
C ASP A 599 -12.60 1.03 14.87
N PRO A 600 -12.41 -0.16 15.45
CA PRO A 600 -11.09 -0.77 15.60
C PRO A 600 -10.55 -1.20 14.23
N CYS A 601 -9.31 -0.84 13.91
CA CYS A 601 -8.72 -1.15 12.59
C CYS A 601 -8.67 -2.65 12.25
N TYR A 602 -8.50 -3.53 13.25
CA TYR A 602 -8.55 -4.99 13.09
C TYR A 602 -9.97 -5.55 12.87
N LEU A 603 -11.01 -4.89 13.38
CA LEU A 603 -12.41 -5.30 13.19
C LEU A 603 -12.92 -4.80 11.83
N GLY A 604 -12.85 -3.47 11.64
CA GLY A 604 -13.27 -2.79 10.43
C GLY A 604 -12.31 -2.99 9.26
N ARG A 605 -11.21 -2.21 9.20
CA ARG A 605 -10.40 -2.11 7.98
C ARG A 605 -9.76 -3.43 7.53
N HIS A 606 -9.42 -4.32 8.46
CA HIS A 606 -8.78 -5.60 8.14
C HIS A 606 -9.76 -6.75 7.86
N ASN A 607 -10.96 -6.75 8.45
CA ASN A 607 -11.92 -7.87 8.37
C ASN A 607 -13.32 -7.51 7.84
N GLY A 608 -13.63 -6.22 7.63
CA GLY A 608 -14.87 -5.73 7.02
C GLY A 608 -16.06 -5.55 7.98
N VAL A 609 -15.87 -5.79 9.28
CA VAL A 609 -16.96 -5.77 10.27
C VAL A 609 -17.23 -4.33 10.73
N TYR A 610 -18.30 -3.73 10.20
CA TYR A 610 -18.76 -2.38 10.53
C TYR A 610 -20.22 -2.31 11.01
N GLY A 611 -21.05 -3.28 10.62
CA GLY A 611 -22.50 -3.31 10.86
C GLY A 611 -22.83 -3.67 12.31
N ALA A 612 -22.52 -4.89 12.74
CA ALA A 612 -22.91 -5.43 14.03
C ALA A 612 -22.66 -4.52 15.26
N PRO A 613 -21.51 -3.84 15.42
CA PRO A 613 -21.33 -2.91 16.53
C PRO A 613 -22.33 -1.76 16.51
N ARG A 614 -22.62 -1.20 15.32
CA ARG A 614 -23.58 -0.11 15.14
C ARG A 614 -25.01 -0.59 15.30
N ALA A 615 -25.37 -1.74 14.73
CA ALA A 615 -26.71 -2.31 14.86
C ALA A 615 -27.07 -2.60 16.33
N LEU A 616 -26.11 -3.05 17.14
CA LEU A 616 -26.28 -3.16 18.59
C LEU A 616 -26.45 -1.78 19.25
N ILE A 617 -25.52 -0.84 19.04
CA ILE A 617 -25.62 0.51 19.65
C ILE A 617 -26.95 1.18 19.27
N THR A 618 -27.41 1.08 18.02
CA THR A 618 -28.67 1.70 17.57
C THR A 618 -29.91 1.13 18.26
N GLN A 619 -29.94 -0.17 18.54
CA GLN A 619 -31.03 -0.79 19.31
C GLN A 619 -30.96 -0.47 20.82
N MET A 620 -29.78 -0.08 21.32
CA MET A 620 -29.54 0.22 22.73
C MET A 620 -29.61 1.70 23.08
N ALA A 621 -29.28 2.62 22.18
CA ALA A 621 -29.04 4.03 22.51
C ALA A 621 -29.45 5.04 21.41
N GLY A 622 -30.16 4.61 20.37
CA GLY A 622 -30.50 5.49 19.23
C GLY A 622 -29.34 5.69 18.25
N GLU A 623 -29.44 6.71 17.39
CA GLU A 623 -28.50 6.87 16.26
C GLU A 623 -27.05 7.08 16.72
N VAL A 624 -26.12 6.29 16.15
CA VAL A 624 -24.70 6.37 16.50
C VAL A 624 -24.14 7.72 16.07
N LEU A 625 -23.52 8.44 17.00
CA LEU A 625 -22.86 9.71 16.74
C LEU A 625 -21.55 9.50 15.94
N GLU A 626 -21.68 9.22 14.65
CA GLU A 626 -20.58 8.90 13.73
C GLU A 626 -19.54 10.03 13.68
N LEU A 627 -18.26 9.64 13.62
CA LEU A 627 -17.10 10.53 13.53
C LEU A 627 -16.75 10.81 12.06
N GLU A 628 -16.21 12.00 11.74
CA GLU A 628 -15.76 12.36 10.38
C GLU A 628 -14.84 11.29 9.79
N ARG A 629 -13.88 10.81 10.60
CA ARG A 629 -13.03 9.66 10.29
C ARG A 629 -13.60 8.41 10.98
N SER A 630 -14.56 7.77 10.33
CA SER A 630 -15.19 6.48 10.73
C SER A 630 -14.94 5.35 9.70
N ARG A 631 -15.38 4.14 10.03
CA ARG A 631 -15.37 2.94 9.16
C ARG A 631 -13.98 2.65 8.56
N GLU A 632 -13.86 2.42 7.26
CA GLU A 632 -12.56 2.19 6.59
C GLU A 632 -11.62 3.40 6.65
N ASN A 633 -12.17 4.59 6.90
CA ASN A 633 -11.46 5.85 7.06
C ASN A 633 -11.05 6.15 8.52
N SER A 634 -11.45 5.31 9.48
CA SER A 634 -11.20 5.49 10.93
C SER A 634 -9.73 5.69 11.30
N PHE A 635 -9.44 6.70 12.10
CA PHE A 635 -8.08 6.96 12.57
C PHE A 635 -7.67 5.93 13.65
N CYS A 636 -6.36 5.67 13.77
CA CYS A 636 -5.86 4.63 14.66
C CYS A 636 -5.90 5.07 16.13
N CYS A 637 -6.05 4.12 17.06
CA CYS A 637 -5.92 4.34 18.50
C CYS A 637 -4.46 4.34 19.01
N GLY A 638 -3.48 3.99 18.17
CA GLY A 638 -2.07 3.88 18.53
C GLY A 638 -1.59 2.44 18.73
N ALA A 639 -2.25 1.67 19.60
CA ALA A 639 -1.75 0.38 20.13
C ALA A 639 -1.35 -0.73 19.14
N GLY A 640 -1.97 -0.80 17.96
CA GLY A 640 -1.69 -1.83 16.95
C GLY A 640 -0.24 -1.80 16.46
N GLY A 641 0.29 -2.87 15.86
CA GLY A 641 1.69 -2.87 15.40
C GLY A 641 2.71 -2.95 16.54
N ALA A 642 2.35 -3.63 17.63
CA ALA A 642 3.10 -3.79 18.88
C ALA A 642 3.39 -2.49 19.67
N GLN A 643 2.78 -1.35 19.30
CA GLN A 643 3.04 -0.07 19.96
C GLN A 643 2.66 -0.05 21.44
N PHE A 644 1.62 -0.79 21.84
CA PHE A 644 1.18 -0.90 23.24
C PHE A 644 2.28 -1.33 24.23
N TRP A 645 3.34 -1.99 23.74
CA TRP A 645 4.43 -2.54 24.53
C TRP A 645 5.68 -1.66 24.60
N LYS A 646 5.63 -0.43 24.04
CA LYS A 646 6.73 0.54 24.06
C LYS A 646 6.19 1.96 24.15
N GLU A 647 7.10 2.91 24.31
CA GLU A 647 6.76 4.31 24.14
C GLU A 647 6.58 4.69 22.67
N GLU A 648 5.78 5.71 22.45
CA GLU A 648 5.46 6.25 21.13
C GLU A 648 6.56 7.23 20.66
N GLU A 649 6.92 7.17 19.37
CA GLU A 649 7.98 7.99 18.78
C GLU A 649 7.68 9.49 18.90
N GLU A 650 8.72 10.30 19.09
CA GLU A 650 8.59 11.74 19.27
C GLU A 650 7.99 12.40 18.02
N GLY A 651 6.79 12.98 18.17
CA GLY A 651 6.13 13.82 17.19
C GLY A 651 5.55 15.08 17.84
N ARG A 652 4.56 15.70 17.19
CA ARG A 652 3.78 16.81 17.76
C ARG A 652 2.86 16.36 18.91
N GLU A 653 2.34 15.13 18.83
CA GLU A 653 1.34 14.57 19.75
C GLU A 653 1.35 13.03 19.69
N ARG A 654 0.65 12.35 20.61
CA ARG A 654 0.39 10.89 20.53
C ARG A 654 -0.79 10.60 19.61
N VAL A 655 -0.80 9.42 18.98
CA VAL A 655 -1.88 8.97 18.08
C VAL A 655 -3.20 8.77 18.84
N SER A 656 -3.14 8.36 20.10
CA SER A 656 -4.29 8.32 21.02
C SER A 656 -4.94 9.69 21.19
N ASP A 657 -4.11 10.71 21.41
CA ASP A 657 -4.54 12.06 21.81
C ASP A 657 -5.22 12.77 20.63
N ASN A 658 -4.63 12.65 19.44
CA ASN A 658 -5.23 13.12 18.19
C ASN A 658 -6.63 12.51 17.97
N ARG A 659 -6.81 11.21 18.23
CA ARG A 659 -8.11 10.54 18.09
C ARG A 659 -9.09 10.92 19.19
N PHE A 660 -8.64 11.03 20.44
CA PHE A 660 -9.51 11.41 21.54
C PHE A 660 -10.06 12.82 21.35
N ARG A 661 -9.27 13.74 20.79
CA ARG A 661 -9.73 15.10 20.46
C ARG A 661 -10.83 15.12 19.38
N GLU A 662 -10.80 14.22 18.39
CA GLU A 662 -11.92 14.05 17.44
C GLU A 662 -13.20 13.57 18.13
N ILE A 663 -13.06 12.62 19.05
CA ILE A 663 -14.16 12.01 19.80
C ILE A 663 -14.79 13.03 20.73
N GLN A 664 -13.96 13.78 21.46
CA GLN A 664 -14.36 14.90 22.30
C GLN A 664 -15.14 15.94 21.50
N ALA A 665 -14.56 16.47 20.41
CA ALA A 665 -15.22 17.48 19.59
C ALA A 665 -16.58 17.01 19.04
N ARG A 666 -16.68 15.75 18.60
CA ARG A 666 -17.96 15.19 18.11
C ARG A 666 -19.05 15.07 19.18
N LEU A 667 -18.66 14.78 20.43
CA LEU A 667 -19.56 14.69 21.59
C LEU A 667 -19.96 16.07 22.12
N ASP A 668 -19.06 17.05 22.08
CA ASP A 668 -19.36 18.42 22.53
C ASP A 668 -20.24 19.17 21.53
N THR A 669 -19.93 19.10 20.23
CA THR A 669 -20.80 19.65 19.16
C THR A 669 -22.20 19.02 19.15
N ALA A 670 -22.35 17.78 19.63
CA ALA A 670 -23.66 17.16 19.80
C ALA A 670 -24.43 17.75 20.99
N ALA A 671 -23.73 17.96 22.11
CA ALA A 671 -24.31 18.56 23.32
C ALA A 671 -24.80 20.00 23.09
N GLU A 672 -24.05 20.80 22.33
CA GLU A 672 -24.42 22.16 21.92
C GLU A 672 -25.72 22.22 21.09
N GLN A 673 -26.04 21.15 20.34
CA GLN A 673 -27.18 21.11 19.42
C GLN A 673 -28.49 20.69 20.11
N VAL A 674 -28.44 20.09 21.30
CA VAL A 674 -29.59 19.45 21.95
C VAL A 674 -29.62 19.80 23.43
N ALA A 675 -30.55 20.67 23.85
CA ALA A 675 -30.73 21.07 25.26
C ALA A 675 -31.18 19.93 26.21
N GLU A 676 -31.45 18.74 25.68
CA GLU A 676 -31.71 17.51 26.45
C GLU A 676 -30.42 16.71 26.75
N TYR A 677 -29.32 17.00 26.05
CA TYR A 677 -28.02 16.33 26.17
C TYR A 677 -27.30 16.64 27.51
N GLU A 678 -27.76 17.66 28.26
CA GLU A 678 -27.35 17.86 29.66
C GLU A 678 -27.88 16.75 30.60
N ARG A 679 -28.77 15.86 30.12
CA ARG A 679 -29.37 14.76 30.88
C ARG A 679 -28.77 13.39 30.55
N SER A 680 -27.97 13.29 29.50
CA SER A 680 -27.43 12.02 28.98
C SER A 680 -25.95 11.83 29.28
N GLY A 681 -25.51 10.57 29.36
CA GLY A 681 -24.09 10.23 29.51
C GLY A 681 -23.34 10.35 28.19
N LYS A 682 -22.23 11.10 28.14
CA LYS A 682 -21.31 11.11 26.99
C LYS A 682 -20.53 9.81 26.93
N VAL A 683 -20.83 8.96 25.96
CA VAL A 683 -20.23 7.61 25.85
C VAL A 683 -19.39 7.45 24.58
N LEU A 684 -18.14 7.00 24.78
CA LEU A 684 -17.34 6.40 23.71
C LEU A 684 -17.50 4.88 23.76
N ALA A 685 -18.19 4.32 22.78
CA ALA A 685 -18.23 2.89 22.52
C ALA A 685 -16.99 2.43 21.73
N VAL A 686 -16.41 1.31 22.15
CA VAL A 686 -15.34 0.59 21.44
C VAL A 686 -15.70 -0.89 21.25
N GLY A 687 -14.97 -1.57 20.37
CA GLY A 687 -15.06 -3.03 20.19
C GLY A 687 -13.68 -3.68 20.18
N CYS A 688 -12.82 -3.31 21.13
CA CYS A 688 -11.45 -3.80 21.23
C CYS A 688 -10.80 -3.37 22.57
N PRO A 689 -10.27 -4.32 23.38
CA PRO A 689 -9.59 -4.01 24.63
C PRO A 689 -8.41 -3.04 24.50
N PHE A 690 -7.58 -3.17 23.47
CA PHE A 690 -6.47 -2.24 23.23
C PHE A 690 -6.96 -0.83 22.88
N CYS A 691 -8.07 -0.70 22.14
CA CYS A 691 -8.69 0.60 21.89
C CYS A 691 -9.25 1.20 23.18
N LYS A 692 -9.93 0.39 24.01
CA LYS A 692 -10.42 0.80 25.33
C LYS A 692 -9.28 1.35 26.20
N SER A 693 -8.16 0.63 26.27
CA SER A 693 -7.00 1.01 27.07
C SER A 693 -6.39 2.33 26.59
N MET A 694 -6.07 2.48 25.29
CA MET A 694 -5.51 3.72 24.73
C MET A 694 -6.43 4.95 24.86
N MET A 695 -7.75 4.76 24.82
CA MET A 695 -8.72 5.86 24.99
C MET A 695 -8.95 6.21 26.46
N ASN A 696 -8.54 5.36 27.41
CA ASN A 696 -8.55 5.67 28.84
C ASN A 696 -7.21 6.26 29.33
N SER A 697 -6.07 5.88 28.74
CA SER A 697 -4.72 6.29 29.16
C SER A 697 -4.17 7.55 28.49
N THR A 698 -4.93 8.17 27.58
CA THR A 698 -4.53 9.44 26.94
C THR A 698 -4.64 10.64 27.89
N PRO A 699 -3.65 11.56 27.92
CA PRO A 699 -3.73 12.79 28.71
C PRO A 699 -4.91 13.72 28.36
N GLU A 700 -5.55 13.55 27.19
CA GLU A 700 -6.76 14.29 26.84
C GLU A 700 -7.99 13.74 27.60
N LYS A 701 -8.07 12.42 27.80
CA LYS A 701 -9.15 11.78 28.60
C LYS A 701 -9.04 12.14 30.09
N ALA A 702 -7.83 12.33 30.60
CA ALA A 702 -7.59 12.78 31.98
C ALA A 702 -8.08 14.22 32.28
N LYS A 703 -8.55 14.94 31.26
CA LYS A 703 -9.21 16.25 31.39
C LYS A 703 -10.74 16.18 31.27
N ARG A 704 -11.29 14.99 30.98
CA ARG A 704 -12.65 14.78 30.47
C ARG A 704 -13.31 13.55 31.12
N ASP A 705 -13.55 13.64 32.42
CA ASP A 705 -14.23 12.57 33.18
C ASP A 705 -15.74 12.49 32.94
N ASP A 706 -16.31 13.47 32.22
CA ASP A 706 -17.64 13.39 31.64
C ASP A 706 -17.76 12.37 30.50
N ILE A 707 -16.65 12.06 29.80
CA ILE A 707 -16.62 11.08 28.70
C ILE A 707 -16.28 9.69 29.24
N VAL A 708 -17.24 8.75 29.17
CA VAL A 708 -17.09 7.37 29.65
C VAL A 708 -16.76 6.41 28.51
N VAL A 709 -15.67 5.65 28.62
CA VAL A 709 -15.22 4.70 27.59
C VAL A 709 -15.63 3.27 27.93
N LYS A 710 -16.62 2.73 27.21
CA LYS A 710 -17.18 1.38 27.39
C LYS A 710 -16.99 0.53 26.13
N ASP A 711 -16.80 -0.77 26.28
CA ASP A 711 -16.98 -1.69 25.16
C ASP A 711 -18.47 -1.93 24.90
N VAL A 712 -18.85 -2.29 23.66
CA VAL A 712 -20.24 -2.62 23.29
C VAL A 712 -20.81 -3.73 24.19
N ALA A 713 -20.00 -4.69 24.65
CA ALA A 713 -20.45 -5.72 25.60
C ALA A 713 -20.84 -5.16 26.99
N GLU A 714 -20.20 -4.07 27.44
CA GLU A 714 -20.53 -3.43 28.73
C GLU A 714 -21.86 -2.68 28.60
N LEU A 715 -22.00 -1.84 27.57
CA LEU A 715 -23.27 -1.14 27.25
C LEU A 715 -24.44 -2.11 27.08
N MET A 716 -24.20 -3.25 26.47
CA MET A 716 -25.23 -4.27 26.26
C MET A 716 -25.63 -4.99 27.54
N LEU A 717 -24.71 -5.23 28.48
CA LEU A 717 -25.08 -5.76 29.79
C LEU A 717 -25.97 -4.75 30.55
N GLU A 718 -25.64 -3.46 30.52
CA GLU A 718 -26.47 -2.40 31.12
C GLU A 718 -27.87 -2.34 30.47
N SER A 719 -27.95 -2.40 29.14
CA SER A 719 -29.23 -2.41 28.40
C SER A 719 -30.08 -3.64 28.73
N VAL A 720 -29.48 -4.83 28.78
CA VAL A 720 -30.19 -6.08 29.12
C VAL A 720 -30.65 -6.07 30.59
N GLN A 721 -29.82 -5.60 31.53
CA GLN A 721 -30.20 -5.47 32.94
C GLN A 721 -31.35 -4.46 33.14
N ARG A 722 -31.38 -3.35 32.37
CA ARG A 722 -32.52 -2.42 32.35
C ARG A 722 -33.78 -3.10 31.79
N ALA A 723 -33.65 -3.94 30.76
CA ALA A 723 -34.76 -4.68 30.17
C ALA A 723 -35.35 -5.78 31.07
N THR A 724 -34.53 -6.47 31.87
CA THR A 724 -34.98 -7.53 32.80
C THR A 724 -35.38 -7.02 34.18
N GLY A 725 -35.21 -5.73 34.47
CA GLY A 725 -35.46 -5.15 35.80
C GLY A 725 -34.40 -5.46 36.85
N GLU A 726 -33.24 -6.01 36.43
CA GLU A 726 -32.09 -6.29 37.29
C GLU A 726 -31.16 -5.08 37.49
N TRP A 727 -31.41 -3.98 36.76
CA TRP A 727 -30.59 -2.78 36.82
C TRP A 727 -30.69 -2.08 38.18
N VAL A 728 -29.65 -2.24 39.00
CA VAL A 728 -29.39 -1.37 40.14
C VAL A 728 -28.80 -0.07 39.59
N ALA A 729 -29.58 1.01 39.64
CA ALA A 729 -29.07 2.33 39.31
C ALA A 729 -27.86 2.65 40.22
N PRO A 730 -26.73 3.14 39.67
CA PRO A 730 -25.60 3.53 40.49
C PRO A 730 -26.03 4.57 41.54
N THR A 731 -25.94 4.22 42.81
CA THR A 731 -26.09 5.19 43.90
C THR A 731 -25.10 6.32 43.66
N ALA A 732 -25.55 7.58 43.74
CA ALA A 732 -24.67 8.73 43.55
C ALA A 732 -23.41 8.57 44.42
N LEU A 733 -22.24 8.82 43.82
CA LEU A 733 -20.95 8.54 44.44
C LEU A 733 -20.89 9.16 45.85
N PRO A 734 -20.52 8.40 46.89
CA PRO A 734 -20.06 8.99 48.15
C PRO A 734 -18.92 9.96 47.85
N GLU A 735 -18.85 11.08 48.58
CA GLU A 735 -17.76 12.04 48.39
C GLU A 735 -16.39 11.36 48.58
N PRO A 736 -15.37 11.76 47.80
CA PRO A 736 -14.09 11.04 47.74
C PRO A 736 -13.25 11.24 49.01
N ASN A 737 -13.54 10.45 50.04
CA ASN A 737 -12.74 10.34 51.26
C ASN A 737 -12.73 8.90 51.80
N ALA A 738 -11.53 8.40 52.08
CA ALA A 738 -11.26 7.21 52.90
C ALA A 738 -11.95 5.90 52.49
N LEU A 739 -11.54 5.33 51.36
CA LEU A 739 -11.35 3.88 51.23
C LEU A 739 -9.87 3.61 50.95
N GLU A 740 -9.31 2.59 51.60
CA GLU A 740 -7.87 2.31 51.55
C GLU A 740 -7.46 1.78 50.17
N GLU A 741 -6.30 2.26 49.70
CA GLU A 741 -5.76 1.96 48.38
C GLU A 741 -5.20 0.52 48.35
N SER A 742 -6.04 -0.44 47.98
CA SER A 742 -5.63 -1.85 47.87
C SER A 742 -4.55 -2.02 46.79
N ASP A 743 -3.48 -2.75 47.08
CA ASP A 743 -2.37 -3.05 46.15
C ASP A 743 -2.84 -3.76 44.85
N GLN A 744 -3.29 -2.97 43.88
CA GLN A 744 -3.56 -3.42 42.52
C GLN A 744 -2.24 -3.46 41.73
N PRO A 745 -1.88 -4.56 41.07
CA PRO A 745 -0.67 -4.63 40.25
C PRO A 745 -0.83 -3.78 38.99
N VAL A 746 -0.41 -2.51 39.06
CA VAL A 746 -0.48 -1.53 37.98
C VAL A 746 0.31 -2.02 36.75
N VAL A 747 -0.30 -1.92 35.56
CA VAL A 747 0.38 -2.24 34.29
C VAL A 747 1.52 -1.22 34.07
N PRO A 748 2.79 -1.64 33.87
CA PRO A 748 3.96 -0.77 34.06
C PRO A 748 4.02 0.55 33.28
N ASN A 749 3.29 0.69 32.18
CA ASN A 749 3.31 1.87 31.31
C ASN A 749 2.28 2.95 31.71
N ALA A 750 1.52 2.77 32.79
CA ALA A 750 0.37 3.63 33.12
C ALA A 750 0.63 4.73 34.16
N ALA A 751 1.69 4.64 34.98
CA ALA A 751 1.79 5.43 36.23
C ALA A 751 3.16 6.07 36.53
N VAL A 752 4.15 6.01 35.63
CA VAL A 752 5.46 6.64 35.85
C VAL A 752 5.55 7.96 35.08
N PRO A 753 5.76 9.12 35.73
CA PRO A 753 6.26 10.31 35.06
C PRO A 753 7.65 9.98 34.52
N MET A 754 7.76 9.77 33.20
CA MET A 754 9.00 9.28 32.60
C MET A 754 10.12 10.33 32.65
N ASP A 755 10.97 10.23 33.66
CA ASP A 755 12.28 10.86 33.62
C ASP A 755 13.04 10.38 32.37
N ARG A 756 13.56 11.34 31.61
CA ARG A 756 14.32 11.08 30.38
C ARG A 756 15.67 10.46 30.73
N THR A 757 15.73 9.13 30.85
CA THR A 757 16.97 8.36 31.07
C THR A 757 17.82 8.26 29.81
N GLY A 758 18.14 9.41 29.22
CA GLY A 758 19.04 9.60 28.09
C GLY A 758 19.56 11.03 28.13
N ALA A 759 20.89 11.20 28.08
CA ALA A 759 21.50 12.52 28.21
C ALA A 759 21.02 13.45 27.08
N THR A 760 20.31 14.52 27.46
CA THR A 760 19.58 15.42 26.57
C THR A 760 20.44 15.91 25.38
N PRO A 761 20.18 15.46 24.13
CA PRO A 761 20.54 16.25 22.96
C PRO A 761 19.76 17.55 23.11
N ALA A 762 20.46 18.69 23.10
CA ALA A 762 19.90 19.96 23.58
C ALA A 762 18.51 20.24 22.99
N ALA A 763 17.54 20.60 23.85
CA ALA A 763 16.20 20.97 23.44
C ALA A 763 16.26 22.25 22.58
N GLY A 764 16.37 22.06 21.27
CA GLY A 764 16.77 23.10 20.32
C GLY A 764 16.21 22.91 18.91
N SER A 765 15.18 22.08 18.76
CA SER A 765 14.40 21.95 17.53
C SER A 765 12.94 21.66 17.91
N PRO A 766 12.06 22.69 17.98
CA PRO A 766 10.62 22.43 17.90
C PRO A 766 10.32 21.70 16.58
N VAL A 767 9.42 20.72 16.61
CA VAL A 767 9.06 19.92 15.42
C VAL A 767 8.34 20.82 14.42
N THR A 768 9.08 21.42 13.47
CA THR A 768 8.65 22.54 12.63
C THR A 768 8.05 22.11 11.29
N GLY A 769 7.66 20.83 11.19
CA GLY A 769 7.05 20.23 10.01
C GLY A 769 5.53 20.34 9.96
N VAL A 770 5.00 21.15 9.03
CA VAL A 770 3.58 21.12 8.64
C VAL A 770 3.35 19.99 7.63
N THR A 771 2.69 18.91 8.06
CA THR A 771 2.49 17.70 7.24
C THR A 771 1.35 17.84 6.23
N ASN A 772 1.24 16.91 5.27
CA ASN A 772 0.05 16.79 4.40
C ASN A 772 -1.24 16.65 5.24
N ALA A 773 -1.20 15.79 6.26
CA ALA A 773 -2.36 15.44 7.07
C ALA A 773 -2.82 16.62 7.91
N ASP A 774 -1.90 17.45 8.43
CA ASP A 774 -2.21 18.66 9.19
C ASP A 774 -3.07 19.65 8.38
N VAL A 775 -2.88 19.68 7.05
CA VAL A 775 -3.66 20.52 6.12
C VAL A 775 -5.01 19.90 5.78
N ILE A 776 -5.09 18.57 5.78
CA ILE A 776 -6.32 17.81 5.50
C ILE A 776 -7.23 17.83 6.73
N ASN A 777 -6.67 17.66 7.93
CA ASN A 777 -7.34 17.83 9.22
C ASN A 777 -7.67 19.31 9.52
N ALA A 778 -7.38 20.24 8.60
CA ALA A 778 -7.74 21.65 8.65
C ALA A 778 -8.57 22.07 7.41
N GLN A 779 -9.35 21.14 6.86
CA GLN A 779 -10.45 21.45 5.94
C GLN A 779 -11.73 21.75 6.72
N PRO A 780 -12.71 22.48 6.14
CA PRO A 780 -14.00 22.72 6.78
C PRO A 780 -14.69 21.39 7.14
N GLY A 781 -15.05 21.21 8.41
CA GLY A 781 -15.61 19.97 8.95
C GLY A 781 -14.65 19.16 9.83
N SER A 782 -13.33 19.28 9.62
CA SER A 782 -12.35 18.74 10.57
C SER A 782 -12.19 19.66 11.79
N PRO A 783 -11.99 19.12 13.01
CA PRO A 783 -12.04 19.90 14.25
C PRO A 783 -10.81 20.80 14.44
N VAL A 784 -10.85 21.99 13.86
CA VAL A 784 -9.95 23.13 14.16
C VAL A 784 -10.74 24.39 14.50
N ASN A 785 -11.90 24.23 15.14
CA ASN A 785 -12.51 25.30 15.93
C ASN A 785 -11.69 25.48 17.21
N ASN A 786 -10.53 26.11 17.11
CA ASN A 786 -9.82 26.64 18.27
C ASN A 786 -9.13 27.99 17.94
N PRO A 787 -9.79 29.14 18.19
CA PRO A 787 -9.14 30.46 18.22
C PRO A 787 -8.45 30.93 19.53
N ASP A 788 -8.48 30.34 20.72
CA ASP A 788 -8.94 29.02 21.20
C ASP A 788 -10.42 28.98 21.64
N THR A 789 -11.16 28.08 20.98
CA THR A 789 -12.63 27.83 20.88
C THR A 789 -13.56 29.00 20.47
N ASP A 790 -14.57 28.67 19.63
CA ASP A 790 -15.73 29.47 19.15
C ASP A 790 -15.68 30.35 17.86
N PRO A 791 -16.84 30.57 17.17
CA PRO A 791 -16.85 30.72 15.71
C PRO A 791 -17.65 31.95 15.17
N GLU A 792 -17.78 32.05 13.84
CA GLU A 792 -18.98 32.62 13.19
C GLU A 792 -19.54 31.64 12.14
N PRO A 793 -20.88 31.61 11.93
CA PRO A 793 -21.55 30.54 11.20
C PRO A 793 -21.58 30.78 9.67
N GLN A 794 -21.56 29.71 8.87
CA GLN A 794 -21.95 29.78 7.46
C GLN A 794 -22.83 28.61 7.00
N ALA A 795 -23.97 29.01 6.43
CA ALA A 795 -24.76 28.36 5.38
C ALA A 795 -25.04 26.85 5.51
N ALA A 796 -26.32 26.52 5.74
CA ALA A 796 -26.84 25.17 5.57
C ALA A 796 -26.55 24.63 4.16
N TYR A 797 -26.05 23.40 4.09
CA TYR A 797 -26.00 22.64 2.84
C TYR A 797 -27.42 22.17 2.45
N PRO A 798 -27.75 22.08 1.15
CA PRO A 798 -28.98 21.43 0.71
C PRO A 798 -28.90 19.92 0.96
N GLU A 799 -29.98 19.35 1.50
CA GLU A 799 -30.18 17.90 1.61
C GLU A 799 -30.67 17.30 0.27
N ASP A 800 -31.32 16.13 0.32
CA ASP A 800 -31.88 15.36 -0.80
C ASP A 800 -30.89 14.76 -1.81
N PHE A 801 -30.30 13.61 -1.44
CA PHE A 801 -29.94 12.59 -2.44
C PHE A 801 -30.19 11.12 -2.02
N ASN A 802 -31.16 10.89 -1.12
CA ASN A 802 -31.69 9.54 -0.83
C ASN A 802 -32.85 9.21 -1.79
N GLY A 803 -32.54 8.51 -2.89
CA GLY A 803 -33.46 8.27 -4.00
C GLY A 803 -34.49 7.16 -3.78
N THR A 804 -35.58 7.45 -3.05
CA THR A 804 -36.84 6.65 -3.10
C THR A 804 -38.04 7.59 -3.19
N PRO A 805 -38.86 7.58 -4.28
CA PRO A 805 -39.88 8.60 -4.51
C PRO A 805 -41.19 8.30 -3.75
N PRO A 806 -41.66 9.17 -2.83
CA PRO A 806 -42.99 9.06 -2.27
C PRO A 806 -44.05 9.46 -3.32
N ARG A 807 -45.10 8.64 -3.46
CA ARG A 807 -46.28 8.98 -4.28
C ARG A 807 -46.99 10.19 -3.67
N LYS A 808 -47.30 11.22 -4.46
CA LYS A 808 -48.23 12.28 -4.06
C LYS A 808 -49.61 12.05 -4.67
N THR A 809 -50.62 12.07 -3.81
CA THR A 809 -52.02 12.24 -4.16
C THR A 809 -52.33 13.69 -4.54
N TRP A 810 -53.55 13.92 -5.03
CA TRP A 810 -54.07 15.18 -5.55
C TRP A 810 -54.43 16.18 -4.42
N GLU A 811 -55.04 17.30 -4.82
CA GLU A 811 -55.61 18.41 -4.02
C GLU A 811 -54.60 19.50 -3.59
N ALA A 812 -54.87 20.80 -3.71
CA ALA A 812 -55.43 21.68 -4.77
C ALA A 812 -55.74 23.05 -4.11
N GLU A 813 -55.79 24.12 -4.91
CA GLU A 813 -56.36 25.46 -4.57
C GLU A 813 -55.58 26.32 -3.53
N ALA A 814 -55.48 27.66 -3.64
CA ALA A 814 -55.97 28.61 -4.66
C ALA A 814 -55.03 29.86 -4.81
N GLU A 815 -55.24 30.59 -5.92
CA GLU A 815 -55.23 32.06 -6.15
C GLU A 815 -54.39 33.05 -5.29
N ALA A 816 -53.91 34.21 -5.80
CA ALA A 816 -53.74 34.76 -7.16
C ALA A 816 -52.96 36.11 -7.15
N ALA A 817 -52.49 36.56 -8.34
CA ALA A 817 -52.22 37.97 -8.73
C ALA A 817 -51.12 38.82 -8.00
N SER A 818 -50.47 39.84 -8.61
CA SER A 818 -50.24 40.19 -10.03
C SER A 818 -49.23 41.34 -10.20
N ALA A 819 -48.42 41.31 -11.28
CA ALA A 819 -47.75 42.47 -11.93
C ALA A 819 -46.70 43.25 -11.08
N THR A 820 -45.89 44.21 -11.57
CA THR A 820 -45.76 44.91 -12.88
C THR A 820 -44.30 45.08 -13.32
N VAL A 821 -44.06 45.31 -14.62
CA VAL A 821 -42.79 45.82 -15.18
C VAL A 821 -42.99 47.26 -15.69
N PRO A 822 -41.97 48.13 -15.56
CA PRO A 822 -41.61 49.00 -16.68
C PRO A 822 -40.08 49.00 -16.95
N ALA A 823 -39.68 49.53 -18.10
CA ALA A 823 -38.27 49.65 -18.51
C ALA A 823 -37.97 51.06 -19.04
N GLU A 824 -36.72 51.52 -18.90
CA GLU A 824 -35.88 52.11 -19.97
C GLU A 824 -34.54 52.68 -19.44
N ALA A 825 -33.70 53.16 -20.38
CA ALA A 825 -32.45 53.92 -20.22
C ALA A 825 -31.17 53.18 -19.77
N ALA A 826 -30.15 53.21 -20.65
CA ALA A 826 -28.74 52.96 -20.34
C ALA A 826 -28.02 54.30 -20.07
N PRO A 827 -26.81 54.33 -19.46
CA PRO A 827 -25.62 54.24 -20.32
C PRO A 827 -24.30 53.69 -19.67
N ALA A 828 -23.32 53.45 -20.56
CA ALA A 828 -21.86 53.58 -20.35
C ALA A 828 -21.09 52.68 -19.34
N ARG A 829 -19.99 52.09 -19.84
CA ARG A 829 -18.97 51.37 -19.05
C ARG A 829 -17.94 52.33 -18.42
N LYS A 830 -17.48 52.04 -17.21
CA LYS A 830 -16.15 52.44 -16.67
C LYS A 830 -15.58 51.22 -15.94
N ALA A 831 -14.40 50.66 -16.24
CA ALA A 831 -13.06 51.23 -16.46
C ALA A 831 -12.38 51.65 -15.14
N TRP A 832 -11.67 50.68 -14.53
CA TRP A 832 -10.80 50.87 -13.36
C TRP A 832 -9.43 51.42 -13.82
N LYS A 833 -8.88 52.40 -13.10
CA LYS A 833 -7.56 52.99 -13.39
C LYS A 833 -6.45 52.30 -12.59
N PRO A 834 -5.33 51.86 -13.21
CA PRO A 834 -4.07 51.73 -12.52
C PRO A 834 -3.48 53.12 -12.20
N LYS A 835 -2.53 53.19 -11.26
CA LYS A 835 -1.77 54.41 -10.95
C LYS A 835 -0.29 54.16 -11.26
N ALA A 836 0.34 55.05 -12.01
CA ALA A 836 1.73 54.91 -12.48
C ALA A 836 2.46 56.26 -12.42
N SER A 837 3.78 56.17 -12.19
CA SER A 837 4.83 57.20 -12.28
C SER A 837 6.12 56.52 -11.82
N ALA A 838 7.32 56.72 -12.36
CA ALA A 838 7.81 57.55 -13.48
C ALA A 838 9.29 57.14 -13.70
N ASP A 839 10.01 57.34 -14.82
CA ASP A 839 9.72 57.69 -16.23
C ASP A 839 10.94 57.17 -17.05
N ASP A 840 10.79 56.58 -18.25
CA ASP A 840 11.05 57.17 -19.59
C ASP A 840 12.58 57.34 -19.91
N VAL A 841 13.16 57.27 -21.13
CA VAL A 841 12.67 57.53 -22.51
C VAL A 841 13.30 56.57 -23.57
N SER A 842 12.46 56.17 -24.54
CA SER A 842 12.66 55.67 -25.94
C SER A 842 14.04 55.57 -26.63
N ALA A 843 14.20 54.55 -27.51
CA ALA A 843 14.60 54.63 -28.96
C ALA A 843 15.42 53.41 -29.51
N ALA A 844 15.45 53.25 -30.85
CA ALA A 844 16.17 52.23 -31.66
C ALA A 844 16.53 52.87 -33.05
N PRO A 845 17.17 52.22 -34.08
CA PRO A 845 17.59 50.82 -34.27
C PRO A 845 19.02 50.65 -34.93
N VAL A 846 19.30 49.49 -35.57
CA VAL A 846 20.48 49.12 -36.46
C VAL A 846 21.89 49.12 -35.82
N SER A 847 22.98 48.52 -36.34
CA SER A 847 23.30 47.70 -37.54
C SER A 847 24.43 46.67 -37.28
N GLU A 848 25.04 46.09 -38.33
CA GLU A 848 26.04 44.99 -38.29
C GLU A 848 27.52 45.40 -38.06
N ALA A 849 28.33 44.39 -37.71
CA ALA A 849 29.74 44.14 -38.10
C ALA A 849 30.94 45.01 -37.60
N ALA A 850 31.80 44.34 -36.82
CA ALA A 850 33.27 44.21 -36.99
C ALA A 850 34.28 45.33 -36.59
N THR A 851 35.36 44.82 -35.96
CA THR A 851 36.79 45.26 -35.98
C THR A 851 37.30 46.51 -35.20
N THR A 852 38.18 46.19 -34.24
CA THR A 852 39.51 46.78 -33.90
C THR A 852 39.70 48.06 -33.04
N GLU A 853 40.65 47.88 -32.10
CA GLU A 853 41.50 48.85 -31.38
C GLU A 853 40.94 49.69 -30.21
N ALA A 854 41.88 50.33 -29.49
CA ALA A 854 41.88 50.56 -28.03
C ALA A 854 42.09 52.07 -27.69
N PRO A 855 42.27 52.56 -26.43
CA PRO A 855 42.70 51.88 -25.18
C PRO A 855 41.73 51.99 -23.98
N ALA A 856 41.96 51.18 -22.94
CA ALA A 856 41.21 51.23 -21.68
C ALA A 856 42.09 50.88 -20.45
N PRO A 857 41.95 51.59 -19.30
CA PRO A 857 42.61 51.24 -18.05
C PRO A 857 41.69 50.63 -16.97
N THR A 858 42.27 49.77 -16.13
CA THR A 858 41.79 49.34 -14.79
C THR A 858 40.47 48.56 -14.65
N ARG A 859 40.59 47.23 -14.57
CA ARG A 859 40.40 46.43 -13.33
C ARG A 859 41.14 45.09 -13.49
N LYS A 860 41.79 44.58 -12.44
CA LYS A 860 42.79 43.48 -12.55
C LYS A 860 42.19 42.09 -12.32
N ALA A 861 42.53 41.13 -13.19
CA ALA A 861 42.44 39.70 -12.91
C ALA A 861 43.43 38.85 -13.76
N TRP A 862 43.80 37.69 -13.21
CA TRP A 862 44.29 36.47 -13.87
C TRP A 862 45.81 36.21 -14.10
N LYS A 863 46.10 34.93 -14.39
CA LYS A 863 47.41 34.27 -14.64
C LYS A 863 47.68 34.19 -16.17
N PRO A 864 48.57 33.32 -16.73
CA PRO A 864 49.82 32.70 -16.24
C PRO A 864 51.01 32.84 -17.23
N LYS A 865 52.24 32.49 -16.79
CA LYS A 865 53.24 31.60 -17.48
C LYS A 865 54.63 31.72 -16.82
N GLY A 866 55.54 30.81 -17.18
CA GLY A 866 56.96 30.88 -16.86
C GLY A 866 57.83 30.07 -17.83
N SER A 867 59.10 30.45 -17.93
CA SER A 867 60.28 29.76 -18.50
C SER A 867 61.50 30.63 -18.07
N THR A 868 62.76 30.20 -18.02
CA THR A 868 63.45 28.88 -18.15
C THR A 868 64.80 29.03 -17.37
N ASP A 869 65.88 28.23 -17.39
CA ASP A 869 66.39 26.99 -18.03
C ASP A 869 67.52 26.45 -17.08
N GLU A 870 68.38 25.44 -17.29
CA GLU A 870 68.69 24.49 -18.39
C GLU A 870 69.35 23.20 -17.79
N VAL A 871 69.78 22.26 -18.65
CA VAL A 871 71.01 21.42 -18.54
C VAL A 871 71.19 20.31 -17.45
N GLN A 872 71.41 19.09 -17.98
CA GLN A 872 72.22 17.93 -17.52
C GLN A 872 71.85 17.01 -16.31
N ALA A 873 71.40 15.80 -16.69
CA ALA A 873 72.10 14.50 -16.54
C ALA A 873 72.41 13.81 -15.17
N ALA A 874 72.08 12.52 -15.16
CA ALA A 874 72.79 11.38 -14.54
C ALA A 874 72.66 11.14 -13.00
N PRO A 875 72.95 9.91 -12.49
CA PRO A 875 72.39 9.40 -11.24
C PRO A 875 73.43 8.89 -10.22
N VAL A 876 72.99 7.96 -9.35
CA VAL A 876 73.68 7.17 -8.30
C VAL A 876 73.41 7.68 -6.88
N ALA A 877 73.15 6.74 -5.96
CA ALA A 877 72.86 6.98 -4.56
C ALA A 877 73.59 5.96 -3.68
N GLU A 878 74.30 6.44 -2.67
CA GLU A 878 74.72 5.80 -1.41
C GLU A 878 75.08 6.95 -0.44
N ALA A 879 74.86 6.92 0.88
CA ALA A 879 74.00 6.06 1.72
C ALA A 879 73.89 6.72 3.14
N VAL A 880 73.27 6.01 4.10
CA VAL A 880 73.36 6.21 5.58
C VAL A 880 72.42 7.28 6.22
N SER A 881 72.04 7.00 7.48
CA SER A 881 71.30 7.81 8.47
C SER A 881 69.79 8.09 8.25
N GLU A 882 68.99 7.26 8.91
CA GLU A 882 67.77 7.53 9.70
C GLU A 882 66.74 8.60 9.25
N PRO A 883 65.48 8.21 8.99
CA PRO A 883 64.36 9.15 8.89
C PRO A 883 63.73 9.43 10.27
N GLY A 884 63.93 10.64 10.79
CA GLY A 884 63.11 11.16 11.89
C GLY A 884 61.68 11.40 11.43
N ALA A 885 60.76 10.49 11.77
CA ALA A 885 59.36 10.57 11.36
C ALA A 885 58.48 11.28 12.41
N VAL A 886 57.63 12.22 11.97
CA VAL A 886 56.55 12.80 12.77
C VAL A 886 55.40 11.78 12.88
N GLU A 887 54.75 11.71 14.04
CA GLU A 887 53.84 10.61 14.41
C GLU A 887 52.54 10.53 13.56
N PRO A 888 52.09 9.32 13.20
CA PRO A 888 50.72 9.06 12.75
C PRO A 888 49.77 8.79 13.93
N ALA A 889 48.49 9.15 13.78
CA ALA A 889 47.47 8.93 14.80
C ALA A 889 47.24 7.43 15.11
N THR A 890 47.03 7.10 16.39
CA THR A 890 46.94 5.72 16.89
C THR A 890 45.51 5.28 17.23
N ALA A 891 45.23 3.99 17.02
CA ALA A 891 43.94 3.38 17.32
C ALA A 891 43.74 3.12 18.83
N ARG A 892 42.49 3.21 19.30
CA ARG A 892 42.12 2.76 20.66
C ARG A 892 41.80 1.26 20.68
N LYS A 893 42.20 0.58 21.75
CA LYS A 893 42.15 -0.89 21.92
C LYS A 893 40.96 -1.33 22.78
N ALA A 894 40.66 -2.63 22.70
CA ALA A 894 39.63 -3.31 23.48
C ALA A 894 39.86 -3.27 25.01
N TRP A 895 38.77 -3.39 25.76
CA TRP A 895 38.75 -3.58 27.21
C TRP A 895 38.88 -5.07 27.53
N LYS A 896 39.80 -5.44 28.43
CA LYS A 896 39.79 -6.72 29.16
C LYS A 896 39.59 -6.44 30.65
N PRO A 897 38.76 -7.23 31.36
CA PRO A 897 38.62 -7.08 32.81
C PRO A 897 39.85 -7.63 33.53
N LYS A 898 40.17 -7.04 34.69
CA LYS A 898 40.97 -7.68 35.73
C LYS A 898 40.53 -7.13 37.08
N ALA A 899 40.34 -8.00 38.06
CA ALA A 899 40.04 -7.61 39.44
C ALA A 899 41.32 -7.23 40.20
N SER A 900 41.16 -6.42 41.22
CA SER A 900 42.00 -6.41 42.43
C SER A 900 41.11 -6.79 43.61
N ALA A 901 41.56 -7.74 44.41
CA ALA A 901 40.92 -8.07 45.68
C ALA A 901 41.53 -7.26 46.83
N ASP A 902 41.01 -7.49 48.03
CA ASP A 902 41.54 -7.10 49.34
C ASP A 902 41.41 -5.58 49.67
N ASP A 903 41.21 -5.17 50.94
CA ASP A 903 41.61 -5.87 52.17
C ASP A 903 40.73 -5.59 53.43
N VAL A 904 40.86 -6.47 54.43
CA VAL A 904 40.50 -6.42 55.88
C VAL A 904 39.04 -6.25 56.39
N SER A 905 38.39 -7.40 56.59
CA SER A 905 37.71 -7.94 57.81
C SER A 905 37.47 -7.11 59.11
N ALA A 906 36.29 -7.29 59.75
CA ALA A 906 36.10 -7.61 61.20
C ALA A 906 34.62 -7.93 61.59
N ALA A 907 34.41 -8.64 62.71
CA ALA A 907 33.11 -8.99 63.35
C ALA A 907 33.32 -9.13 64.90
N PRO A 908 32.44 -9.69 65.78
CA PRO A 908 31.00 -10.06 65.69
C PRO A 908 30.12 -9.67 66.94
N ALA A 909 28.80 -9.94 66.91
CA ALA A 909 27.86 -10.15 68.06
C ALA A 909 26.45 -10.53 67.51
N THR A 910 25.85 -11.72 67.72
CA THR A 910 25.07 -12.25 68.89
C THR A 910 23.77 -11.47 69.21
N GLU A 911 22.61 -12.06 69.55
CA GLU A 911 22.09 -13.45 69.67
C GLU A 911 20.54 -13.40 69.87
N THR A 912 19.66 -14.41 69.76
CA THR A 912 19.64 -15.86 69.39
C THR A 912 18.61 -16.04 68.23
N GLY A 913 17.83 -17.11 67.91
CA GLY A 913 17.54 -18.49 68.38
C GLY A 913 16.20 -18.97 67.74
N GLY A 914 15.79 -20.26 67.67
CA GLY A 914 16.42 -21.55 67.99
C GLY A 914 15.44 -22.74 67.75
N GLU A 915 15.94 -23.99 67.83
CA GLU A 915 15.25 -25.31 67.74
C GLU A 915 14.55 -25.72 66.41
N THR A 916 14.64 -26.98 65.91
CA THR A 916 15.42 -28.18 66.32
C THR A 916 15.93 -28.97 65.08
N ILE A 917 16.80 -29.98 65.28
CA ILE A 917 17.67 -30.56 64.24
C ILE A 917 17.42 -32.07 64.01
N VAL A 918 17.43 -32.52 62.75
CA VAL A 918 18.05 -33.80 62.30
C VAL A 918 18.75 -33.54 60.96
N ALA A 919 19.87 -34.21 60.68
CA ALA A 919 20.67 -34.04 59.46
C ALA A 919 20.99 -35.38 58.80
N GLU A 920 21.30 -35.38 57.49
CA GLU A 920 22.63 -35.81 57.04
C GLU A 920 22.99 -35.47 55.58
N THR A 921 24.27 -35.70 55.32
CA THR A 921 25.14 -35.42 54.17
C THR A 921 24.63 -35.70 52.74
N ALA A 922 25.15 -34.92 51.77
CA ALA A 922 25.12 -35.20 50.33
C ALA A 922 26.53 -35.44 49.79
N PRO A 923 26.69 -36.17 48.67
CA PRO A 923 27.75 -35.78 47.73
C PRO A 923 27.39 -35.87 46.23
N ALA A 924 28.01 -34.95 45.47
CA ALA A 924 28.43 -35.04 44.06
C ALA A 924 27.61 -35.89 43.05
N ARG A 925 26.90 -35.22 42.13
CA ARG A 925 26.38 -35.83 40.89
C ARG A 925 27.52 -36.17 39.92
N LYS A 926 27.46 -37.34 39.28
CA LYS A 926 28.20 -37.67 38.04
C LYS A 926 27.23 -37.91 36.89
N ALA A 927 27.67 -37.64 35.66
CA ALA A 927 26.85 -37.75 34.46
C ALA A 927 26.59 -39.20 34.04
N TRP A 928 25.44 -39.44 33.40
CA TRP A 928 25.11 -40.69 32.72
C TRP A 928 24.64 -40.37 31.29
N LYS A 929 25.07 -41.16 30.30
CA LYS A 929 24.65 -41.05 28.90
C LYS A 929 23.40 -41.91 28.65
N PRO A 930 22.48 -41.50 27.76
CA PRO A 930 21.32 -42.32 27.41
C PRO A 930 21.75 -43.63 26.76
N LYS A 931 21.01 -44.70 27.03
CA LYS A 931 21.16 -46.02 26.40
C LYS A 931 19.83 -46.42 25.77
N ALA A 932 19.82 -46.65 24.47
CA ALA A 932 18.65 -47.17 23.78
C ALA A 932 18.40 -48.65 24.13
N GLN A 933 17.15 -49.09 23.98
CA GLN A 933 16.77 -50.49 23.95
C GLN A 933 15.90 -50.79 22.72
N ALA A 934 16.01 -52.01 22.22
CA ALA A 934 15.38 -52.52 21.01
C ALA A 934 14.03 -53.22 21.37
N ALA A 935 13.28 -53.91 20.49
CA ALA A 935 13.66 -54.57 19.23
C ALA A 935 12.45 -54.88 18.30
N GLU A 936 12.70 -55.80 17.35
CA GLU A 936 11.78 -56.45 16.40
C GLU A 936 11.44 -55.63 15.13
N SER A 937 11.55 -56.16 13.91
CA SER A 937 12.00 -57.50 13.44
C SER A 937 12.77 -57.43 12.10
N GLY A 938 13.25 -58.58 11.58
CA GLY A 938 14.19 -58.67 10.44
C GLY A 938 13.64 -58.35 9.02
N THR A 939 14.38 -58.59 7.93
CA THR A 939 15.53 -59.54 7.80
C THR A 939 16.42 -59.23 6.58
N SER A 940 17.71 -59.63 6.64
CA SER A 940 18.65 -59.96 5.52
C SER A 940 19.08 -58.86 4.52
N SER A 941 20.35 -58.79 4.04
CA SER A 941 21.57 -59.56 4.39
C SER A 941 22.85 -59.05 3.68
N GLN A 942 23.99 -59.04 4.42
CA GLN A 942 25.37 -59.38 3.97
C GLN A 942 26.11 -58.46 2.95
N GLU A 943 27.43 -58.23 3.00
CA GLU A 943 28.48 -58.60 3.98
C GLU A 943 29.78 -57.74 3.91
N GLN A 944 30.54 -57.70 5.03
CA GLN A 944 32.00 -57.49 5.24
C GLN A 944 32.74 -56.29 4.55
N ALA A 945 33.60 -55.46 5.19
CA ALA A 945 34.70 -55.64 6.18
C ALA A 945 35.97 -56.32 5.56
N THR A 946 37.24 -56.01 5.88
CA THR A 946 37.96 -55.20 6.91
C THR A 946 39.11 -54.40 6.23
N ALA A 947 39.64 -53.24 6.66
CA ALA A 947 40.09 -52.69 7.95
C ALA A 947 41.49 -53.18 8.46
N GLN A 948 42.50 -52.29 8.44
CA GLN A 948 43.72 -52.28 9.29
C GLN A 948 44.41 -50.88 9.27
N ALA A 949 45.31 -50.61 10.24
CA ALA A 949 45.91 -49.30 10.58
C ALA A 949 47.33 -49.52 11.21
N PRO A 950 47.98 -48.65 12.03
CA PRO A 950 47.82 -47.20 12.35
C PRO A 950 49.19 -46.42 12.35
N VAL A 951 49.24 -45.18 12.92
CA VAL A 951 50.27 -44.58 13.83
C VAL A 951 50.34 -43.02 13.72
N GLN A 952 50.71 -42.35 14.82
CA GLN A 952 50.83 -40.89 15.08
C GLN A 952 52.33 -40.48 15.29
N PRO A 953 52.76 -39.21 15.56
CA PRO A 953 52.03 -37.98 15.93
C PRO A 953 52.47 -36.63 15.27
N GLU A 954 51.93 -35.53 15.80
CA GLU A 954 52.16 -34.07 15.58
C GLU A 954 53.60 -33.56 15.89
N PRO A 955 54.04 -32.34 15.45
CA PRO A 955 53.38 -31.05 15.76
C PRO A 955 53.42 -29.89 14.71
N GLU A 956 52.71 -28.81 15.05
CA GLU A 956 52.74 -27.41 14.54
C GLU A 956 54.13 -26.70 14.65
N PRO A 957 54.37 -25.43 14.16
CA PRO A 957 53.42 -24.37 13.72
C PRO A 957 53.82 -23.56 12.44
N THR A 958 53.07 -22.46 12.18
CA THR A 958 53.43 -21.21 11.46
C THR A 958 53.05 -21.00 9.97
N ALA A 959 52.87 -19.72 9.63
CA ALA A 959 52.53 -19.10 8.34
C ALA A 959 53.19 -17.68 8.30
N PRO A 960 52.94 -16.73 7.35
CA PRO A 960 52.15 -16.77 6.10
C PRO A 960 52.78 -16.03 4.86
N ALA A 961 52.01 -15.96 3.77
CA ALA A 961 51.86 -14.81 2.85
C ALA A 961 52.80 -14.54 1.64
N SER A 962 52.29 -13.66 0.75
CA SER A 962 52.82 -13.10 -0.54
C SER A 962 52.62 -13.93 -1.83
N GLY A 963 52.38 -13.34 -3.01
CA GLY A 963 51.89 -11.98 -3.29
C GLY A 963 52.10 -11.42 -4.72
N ARG A 964 51.02 -10.93 -5.38
CA ARG A 964 50.97 -10.03 -6.58
C ARG A 964 51.47 -10.67 -7.91
N LYS A 965 50.71 -10.63 -9.04
CA LYS A 965 50.51 -9.54 -10.03
C LYS A 965 51.82 -9.00 -10.64
N LYS A 966 51.99 -8.74 -11.96
CA LYS A 966 51.12 -8.83 -13.18
C LYS A 966 51.91 -8.31 -14.40
N TRP A 967 51.96 -8.99 -15.56
CA TRP A 967 52.18 -8.34 -16.88
C TRP A 967 51.74 -9.22 -18.09
N ALA A 968 51.66 -8.60 -19.28
CA ALA A 968 51.35 -9.16 -20.59
C ALA A 968 51.60 -8.09 -21.67
N PRO A 969 52.02 -8.46 -22.90
CA PRO A 969 51.80 -7.61 -24.07
C PRO A 969 51.26 -8.31 -25.34
N LYS A 970 50.72 -7.44 -26.21
CA LYS A 970 50.29 -7.58 -27.62
C LYS A 970 51.42 -8.10 -28.55
N ALA A 971 51.21 -8.45 -29.83
CA ALA A 971 50.08 -8.93 -30.67
C ALA A 971 50.54 -9.00 -32.15
N ALA A 972 49.90 -9.80 -33.02
CA ALA A 972 49.72 -9.52 -34.47
C ALA A 972 48.80 -10.57 -35.18
N THR A 973 48.15 -10.15 -36.26
CA THR A 973 47.38 -10.93 -37.28
C THR A 973 48.10 -10.81 -38.65
N PRO A 974 47.68 -11.38 -39.82
CA PRO A 974 46.32 -11.79 -40.27
C PRO A 974 46.23 -13.09 -41.12
N SER A 975 45.09 -13.28 -41.81
CA SER A 975 44.77 -14.27 -42.88
C SER A 975 44.55 -15.73 -42.46
N ALA A 976 43.69 -16.54 -43.11
CA ALA A 976 42.71 -16.28 -44.19
C ALA A 976 41.50 -17.25 -44.09
N GLU A 977 40.50 -17.10 -44.96
CA GLU A 977 39.19 -17.79 -44.91
C GLU A 977 38.88 -18.55 -46.22
N ALA A 978 38.71 -19.89 -46.17
CA ALA A 978 38.06 -20.70 -47.23
C ALA A 978 37.79 -22.18 -46.86
N ALA A 979 36.52 -22.60 -46.95
CA ALA A 979 35.94 -23.91 -47.36
C ALA A 979 36.48 -25.31 -46.89
N PRO A 980 35.59 -26.33 -46.76
CA PRO A 980 35.94 -27.73 -46.42
C PRO A 980 36.23 -28.63 -47.64
N PRO A 981 36.85 -29.82 -47.46
CA PRO A 981 37.22 -30.75 -48.55
C PRO A 981 36.06 -31.63 -49.07
N PRO A 982 35.97 -31.92 -50.39
CA PRO A 982 34.94 -32.80 -50.97
C PRO A 982 35.44 -34.13 -51.58
N GLY A 983 34.77 -35.26 -51.27
CA GLY A 983 34.62 -36.44 -52.15
C GLY A 983 35.86 -37.32 -52.46
N VAL A 984 35.81 -38.45 -53.21
CA VAL A 984 34.84 -39.56 -53.50
C VAL A 984 35.69 -40.71 -54.19
N PRO A 985 35.22 -41.77 -54.92
CA PRO A 985 34.04 -42.67 -54.84
C PRO A 985 34.37 -44.21 -55.05
N VAL A 986 33.30 -45.03 -55.20
CA VAL A 986 33.15 -46.36 -55.89
C VAL A 986 33.54 -47.68 -55.20
N GLY A 987 32.66 -48.68 -55.36
CA GLY A 987 32.85 -50.12 -55.08
C GLY A 987 31.58 -50.79 -54.52
N GLU A 988 30.38 -50.71 -55.11
CA GLU A 988 29.90 -51.06 -56.47
C GLU A 988 29.30 -52.49 -56.58
N ALA A 989 27.96 -52.58 -56.50
CA ALA A 989 27.06 -53.64 -56.99
C ALA A 989 25.59 -53.24 -56.68
N THR A 990 24.85 -52.37 -57.40
CA THR A 990 24.46 -52.24 -58.84
C THR A 990 23.35 -53.23 -59.30
N PRO A 991 22.49 -52.87 -60.30
CA PRO A 991 21.39 -51.89 -60.12
C PRO A 991 20.06 -52.35 -60.82
N ALA A 992 19.28 -51.37 -61.33
CA ALA A 992 18.00 -51.42 -62.06
C ALA A 992 16.73 -51.55 -61.19
N GLU A 993 15.68 -50.70 -61.22
CA GLU A 993 15.21 -49.53 -62.01
C GLU A 993 13.89 -49.80 -62.74
N THR A 994 12.87 -48.97 -62.45
CA THR A 994 11.76 -48.67 -63.37
C THR A 994 11.02 -47.39 -62.93
N THR A 995 11.41 -46.29 -63.59
CA THR A 995 10.58 -45.23 -64.21
C THR A 995 9.37 -44.58 -63.49
N PRO A 996 9.27 -43.23 -63.47
CA PRO A 996 8.15 -42.48 -62.89
C PRO A 996 7.11 -41.94 -63.91
N ALA A 997 6.04 -41.33 -63.37
CA ALA A 997 4.97 -40.54 -64.03
C ALA A 997 3.89 -41.35 -64.82
N PRO A 998 2.69 -40.79 -65.12
CA PRO A 998 2.16 -39.45 -64.81
C PRO A 998 0.87 -39.46 -63.94
N ALA A 999 0.20 -38.31 -63.82
CA ALA A 999 -1.07 -38.14 -63.10
C ALA A 999 -2.31 -38.67 -63.86
N PRO A 1000 -3.47 -38.72 -63.20
CA PRO A 1000 -4.55 -37.87 -63.70
C PRO A 1000 -5.23 -36.98 -62.64
N THR A 1001 -5.83 -35.88 -63.10
CA THR A 1001 -6.69 -34.98 -62.33
C THR A 1001 -8.17 -35.36 -62.45
N SER A 1002 -8.92 -35.32 -61.34
CA SER A 1002 -10.32 -34.81 -61.22
C SER A 1002 -10.99 -35.31 -59.94
N GLY A 1003 -12.03 -34.61 -59.47
CA GLY A 1003 -12.72 -34.89 -58.20
C GLY A 1003 -12.59 -33.73 -57.21
N GLU A 1004 -13.54 -32.80 -57.24
CA GLU A 1004 -13.43 -31.53 -56.51
C GLU A 1004 -13.69 -31.67 -55.00
N ARG A 1005 -13.03 -30.81 -54.21
CA ARG A 1005 -13.43 -30.58 -52.81
C ARG A 1005 -14.77 -29.82 -52.78
N PRO A 1006 -15.85 -30.35 -52.19
CA PRO A 1006 -17.07 -29.58 -52.02
C PRO A 1006 -16.80 -28.38 -51.09
N ARG A 1007 -17.20 -27.18 -51.55
CA ARG A 1007 -16.98 -25.92 -50.82
C ARG A 1007 -17.86 -25.86 -49.57
N TRP A 1008 -17.33 -25.27 -48.51
CA TRP A 1008 -18.20 -24.58 -47.55
C TRP A 1008 -18.71 -23.29 -48.22
N GLN A 1009 -20.02 -23.21 -48.45
CA GLN A 1009 -20.71 -21.97 -48.82
C GLN A 1009 -22.06 -21.89 -48.06
N PRO A 1010 -22.55 -20.68 -47.76
CA PRO A 1010 -23.58 -20.48 -46.76
C PRO A 1010 -25.00 -20.70 -47.30
N ARG A 1011 -25.94 -20.99 -46.38
CA ARG A 1011 -27.35 -20.62 -46.55
C ARG A 1011 -27.69 -19.45 -45.62
N ALA A 1012 -28.46 -18.51 -46.13
CA ALA A 1012 -28.91 -17.32 -45.41
C ALA A 1012 -30.44 -17.32 -45.26
N LYS A 1013 -30.92 -16.63 -44.22
CA LYS A 1013 -32.29 -16.13 -43.98
C LYS A 1013 -33.49 -17.10 -44.14
N ALA A 1014 -34.11 -17.41 -43.00
CA ALA A 1014 -35.37 -16.75 -42.61
C ALA A 1014 -35.07 -16.07 -41.25
N GLU A 1015 -35.23 -14.75 -41.06
CA GLU A 1015 -36.45 -13.93 -41.02
C GLU A 1015 -37.24 -14.11 -39.70
N ALA A 1016 -37.70 -13.01 -39.09
CA ALA A 1016 -37.67 -12.88 -37.63
C ALA A 1016 -38.86 -12.13 -36.98
N ALA A 1017 -39.23 -12.57 -35.77
CA ALA A 1017 -39.95 -11.82 -34.73
C ALA A 1017 -39.87 -12.60 -33.38
N PRO A 1018 -40.12 -11.96 -32.22
CA PRO A 1018 -39.33 -10.87 -31.66
C PRO A 1018 -38.63 -11.27 -30.34
N THR A 1019 -37.72 -10.43 -29.85
CA THR A 1019 -36.99 -10.66 -28.57
C THR A 1019 -37.81 -10.28 -27.34
N ALA A 1020 -37.66 -11.08 -26.27
CA ALA A 1020 -37.97 -10.69 -24.88
C ALA A 1020 -36.68 -10.66 -24.06
N GLU A 1021 -36.60 -9.78 -23.06
CA GLU A 1021 -35.38 -9.49 -22.30
C GLU A 1021 -35.14 -10.49 -21.14
N PRO A 1022 -33.87 -10.82 -20.82
CA PRO A 1022 -33.54 -11.44 -19.54
C PRO A 1022 -33.53 -10.37 -18.43
N ALA A 1023 -34.53 -10.42 -17.54
CA ALA A 1023 -34.69 -9.45 -16.46
C ALA A 1023 -33.54 -9.49 -15.43
N ALA A 1024 -33.27 -8.35 -14.79
CA ALA A 1024 -32.27 -8.23 -13.74
C ALA A 1024 -32.74 -8.86 -12.41
N ALA A 1025 -31.81 -9.44 -11.65
CA ALA A 1025 -32.08 -9.94 -10.30
C ALA A 1025 -32.11 -8.80 -9.27
N ALA A 1026 -33.16 -8.78 -8.44
CA ALA A 1026 -33.38 -7.84 -7.34
C ALA A 1026 -33.36 -8.59 -5.97
N PRO A 1027 -33.16 -7.89 -4.84
CA PRO A 1027 -32.77 -8.53 -3.57
C PRO A 1027 -33.94 -9.15 -2.79
N LEU A 1028 -33.60 -10.02 -1.83
CA LEU A 1028 -34.53 -10.70 -0.92
C LEU A 1028 -34.49 -10.11 0.49
N THR A 1029 -35.46 -9.27 0.82
CA THR A 1029 -35.87 -8.96 2.21
C THR A 1029 -37.32 -8.51 2.24
N GLU A 1030 -38.24 -9.36 2.71
CA GLU A 1030 -39.28 -8.95 3.68
C GLU A 1030 -39.89 -10.18 4.37
N GLN A 1031 -40.64 -9.93 5.45
CA GLN A 1031 -41.20 -10.95 6.35
C GLN A 1031 -42.68 -11.20 6.06
N ALA A 1032 -43.20 -12.36 6.45
CA ALA A 1032 -44.63 -12.67 6.41
C ALA A 1032 -45.19 -12.81 7.85
N PRO A 1033 -46.35 -12.21 8.17
CA PRO A 1033 -46.94 -12.28 9.50
C PRO A 1033 -47.65 -13.63 9.76
N VAL A 1034 -47.86 -13.94 11.04
CA VAL A 1034 -48.50 -15.18 11.53
C VAL A 1034 -50.02 -15.04 11.55
N ALA A 1035 -50.73 -16.15 11.29
CA ALA A 1035 -52.15 -16.34 11.59
C ALA A 1035 -52.35 -17.65 12.38
N GLU A 1036 -53.44 -17.75 13.14
CA GLU A 1036 -53.60 -18.70 14.25
C GLU A 1036 -54.22 -20.08 13.94
N ALA A 1037 -54.17 -20.94 14.97
CA ALA A 1037 -55.07 -22.05 15.33
C ALA A 1037 -54.82 -23.45 14.73
N GLY A 1038 -54.66 -24.44 15.64
CA GLY A 1038 -54.67 -25.88 15.33
C GLY A 1038 -53.84 -26.76 16.28
N GLN A 1039 -54.41 -27.22 17.40
CA GLN A 1039 -53.83 -28.26 18.28
C GLN A 1039 -54.37 -29.67 17.87
N PRO A 1040 -54.03 -30.78 18.56
CA PRO A 1040 -52.70 -31.41 18.58
C PRO A 1040 -52.75 -32.94 18.29
N ALA A 1041 -51.63 -33.58 17.97
CA ALA A 1041 -51.53 -35.06 18.01
C ALA A 1041 -50.09 -35.59 18.21
N ALA A 1042 -49.97 -36.55 19.14
CA ALA A 1042 -48.84 -37.45 19.41
C ALA A 1042 -49.42 -38.71 20.12
N PRO A 1043 -48.70 -39.83 20.38
CA PRO A 1043 -47.25 -40.05 20.22
C PRO A 1043 -46.83 -41.45 19.67
N GLU A 1044 -45.51 -41.73 19.70
CA GLU A 1044 -44.85 -43.06 19.68
C GLU A 1044 -44.87 -43.93 18.38
N PRO A 1045 -44.13 -45.06 18.29
CA PRO A 1045 -42.65 -45.08 18.27
C PRO A 1045 -42.04 -45.99 17.16
N GLY A 1046 -40.72 -45.97 16.95
CA GLY A 1046 -40.04 -46.90 16.04
C GLY A 1046 -38.51 -46.86 16.09
N GLU A 1047 -37.85 -48.02 15.98
CA GLU A 1047 -36.41 -48.20 16.24
C GLU A 1047 -35.50 -48.18 14.99
N GLY A 1048 -34.26 -47.71 15.17
CA GLY A 1048 -33.03 -48.42 14.76
C GLY A 1048 -32.67 -48.58 13.27
N GLY A 1049 -31.52 -48.03 12.85
CA GLY A 1049 -30.89 -48.43 11.58
C GLY A 1049 -29.62 -47.68 11.16
N ARG A 1050 -28.42 -48.22 11.45
CA ARG A 1050 -27.15 -47.75 10.84
C ARG A 1050 -26.88 -48.47 9.52
N LYS A 1051 -26.44 -47.77 8.46
CA LYS A 1051 -25.46 -48.27 7.46
C LYS A 1051 -24.88 -47.17 6.55
N LYS A 1052 -23.65 -47.38 6.07
CA LYS A 1052 -22.90 -46.53 5.11
C LYS A 1052 -23.23 -46.93 3.66
N TRP A 1053 -23.15 -46.00 2.69
CA TRP A 1053 -22.20 -46.19 1.57
C TRP A 1053 -21.76 -44.92 0.80
N VAL A 1054 -20.57 -45.07 0.22
CA VAL A 1054 -19.64 -44.18 -0.51
C VAL A 1054 -20.19 -43.63 -1.85
N PRO A 1055 -19.70 -42.48 -2.37
CA PRO A 1055 -20.21 -41.87 -3.61
C PRO A 1055 -19.70 -42.50 -4.93
N ARG A 1056 -20.28 -42.09 -6.06
CA ARG A 1056 -19.78 -42.33 -7.43
C ARG A 1056 -19.29 -41.03 -8.09
N LYS A 1057 -18.52 -41.19 -9.17
CA LYS A 1057 -17.80 -40.15 -9.92
C LYS A 1057 -17.98 -40.40 -11.42
N LYS A 1058 -17.72 -39.38 -12.25
CA LYS A 1058 -17.97 -39.28 -13.70
C LYS A 1058 -19.45 -39.04 -14.06
N ASP A 1059 -19.73 -38.34 -15.15
CA ASP A 1059 -18.78 -37.75 -16.13
C ASP A 1059 -18.26 -36.35 -15.75
#